data_AF-A0A3M8ESY1-F1
#
_entry.id   AF-A0A3M8ESY1-F1
#
_cell.length_a   1.000
_cell.length_b   1.000
_cell.length_c   1.000
_cell.angle_alpha   90.00
_cell.angle_beta   90.00
_cell.angle_gamma   90.00
#
_symmetry.space_group_name_H-M   'P 1'
#
loop_
_entity.id
_entity.type
_entity.pdbx_description
1 polymer ?
#
loop_
_entity_poly.entity_id
_entity_poly.type
_entity_poly.pdbx_seq_one_letter_code
_entity_poly.pdbx_strand_id
1 'polypeptide(L)'
;MDSGAVINSRSKLYGLLGCALGISAPIGWTIIRLIFFADPDRPFYSQIFSDVFKDAFSISLYAYMGIGTAIVLGALGSYIGKTSDELHKRAFELDVLHQEVASQKEVFENRYRVLDSNIKSFHQISSRIQKSIDIDEVLRLCAEGLHDILGYERINILMANENRTSLSFVATVGTTDFNPRGVTLPLDLRSGVIYKCFAERQLYMIDDIGVYPADFKLKHPFDAISALRSKSFVVCPIVVKGESVGVFGVDNRTSRRALNDTDVDTIKLFADQAASAIVRINLLRAIGALTSELETTFADLMKNRDHYSRYVANLKDAVNSVADGTAHIASASESVLSSVDETSSSVNNIYVSIEQVSKNLDYLSESIDKSASAMEELNSTIKNVEQSAAISHQVSSTVKEKADSGRTVVEETIHALAEIQNSVDLSFDAMKRLTENSGRIESIVGVINDITKRTNLLALNASIIAAQAGEYGKSFGVVADEIRNLSLQTGQSTGEITDIIEEIMKESHSAAQNISASKELVRKGVNLGGVMGQSLEVIQESSVRSMDMTHEIKTATEEQARSVQLVTHSIENVSSMSSQIFKASKEQSDAAMSIVRSVDSIKEMTQEMVKATVKQVEDGSDIKQSVEAVGEMVTRIFEDMEVRREESSAVVRELEMMKKIAG
;
A
#
# COMPACT_ATOMS: atom_id res chain seq x y z
N MET A 1 84.12 -105.19 10.20
CA MET A 1 84.41 -106.51 10.81
C MET A 1 83.38 -107.51 10.29
N ASP A 2 83.87 -108.69 9.94
CA ASP A 2 83.28 -109.88 9.31
C ASP A 2 81.75 -110.06 9.27
N SER A 3 81.24 -110.47 8.09
CA SER A 3 80.87 -111.88 7.85
C SER A 3 80.29 -112.03 6.44
N GLY A 4 81.01 -112.73 5.56
CA GLY A 4 80.46 -113.24 4.31
C GLY A 4 79.63 -114.49 4.58
N ALA A 5 78.45 -114.60 3.95
CA ALA A 5 77.73 -115.86 3.82
C ALA A 5 76.93 -115.87 2.52
N VAL A 6 77.54 -116.50 1.51
CA VAL A 6 76.94 -117.41 0.52
C VAL A 6 75.41 -117.28 0.33
N ILE A 7 74.98 -116.49 -0.66
CA ILE A 7 73.59 -116.56 -1.16
C ILE A 7 73.55 -117.70 -2.19
N ASN A 8 73.10 -118.86 -1.71
CA ASN A 8 72.84 -120.07 -2.49
C ASN A 8 71.67 -119.79 -3.47
N SER A 9 71.86 -120.02 -4.78
CA SER A 9 70.91 -119.57 -5.80
C SER A 9 69.55 -120.26 -5.67
N ARG A 10 68.53 -119.50 -5.25
CA ARG A 10 67.16 -120.01 -5.04
C ARG A 10 66.52 -120.56 -6.33
N SER A 11 67.05 -120.25 -7.52
CA SER A 11 66.55 -120.76 -8.81
C SER A 11 66.59 -122.28 -8.94
N LYS A 12 67.58 -122.95 -8.34
CA LYS A 12 67.69 -124.43 -8.41
C LYS A 12 66.63 -125.12 -7.55
N LEU A 13 66.23 -124.51 -6.44
CA LEU A 13 65.26 -125.08 -5.51
C LEU A 13 63.84 -125.08 -6.12
N TYR A 14 63.44 -123.96 -6.73
CA TYR A 14 62.10 -123.83 -7.32
C TYR A 14 61.93 -124.66 -8.61
N GLY A 15 62.98 -124.86 -9.41
CA GLY A 15 62.93 -125.76 -10.57
C GLY A 15 62.74 -127.23 -10.20
N LEU A 16 63.39 -127.69 -9.12
CA LEU A 16 63.26 -129.07 -8.62
C LEU A 16 61.86 -129.38 -8.06
N LEU A 17 61.27 -128.43 -7.34
CA LEU A 17 59.91 -128.54 -6.81
C LEU A 17 58.85 -128.58 -7.92
N GLY A 18 59.04 -127.81 -9.00
CA GLY A 18 58.16 -127.82 -10.18
C GLY A 18 58.14 -129.17 -10.91
N CYS A 19 59.31 -129.81 -11.09
CA CYS A 19 59.40 -131.16 -11.67
C CYS A 19 58.71 -132.21 -10.79
N ALA A 20 58.88 -132.14 -9.47
CA ALA A 20 58.29 -133.11 -8.54
C ALA A 20 56.75 -133.09 -8.57
N LEU A 21 56.15 -131.89 -8.69
CA LEU A 21 54.70 -131.73 -8.82
C LEU A 21 54.15 -132.33 -10.13
N GLY A 22 54.84 -132.16 -11.26
CA GLY A 22 54.40 -132.72 -12.55
C GLY A 22 54.37 -134.25 -12.58
N ILE A 23 55.32 -134.91 -11.93
CA ILE A 23 55.38 -136.38 -11.87
C ILE A 23 54.21 -136.98 -11.05
N SER A 24 53.60 -136.21 -10.14
CA SER A 24 52.48 -136.67 -9.30
C SER A 24 51.10 -136.61 -9.97
N ALA A 25 50.96 -135.95 -11.12
CA ALA A 25 49.68 -135.75 -11.82
C ALA A 25 48.95 -137.04 -12.29
N PRO A 26 49.64 -138.10 -12.77
CA PRO A 26 48.98 -139.37 -13.14
C PRO A 26 48.30 -140.07 -11.96
N ILE A 27 48.87 -139.93 -10.76
CA ILE A 27 48.37 -140.53 -9.53
C ILE A 27 47.10 -139.81 -9.06
N GLY A 28 47.04 -138.48 -9.21
CA GLY A 28 45.83 -137.71 -8.93
C GLY A 28 44.66 -138.07 -9.86
N TRP A 29 44.93 -138.29 -11.15
CA TRP A 29 43.90 -138.65 -12.12
C TRP A 29 43.30 -140.05 -11.90
N THR A 30 44.13 -141.01 -11.48
CA THR A 30 43.66 -142.36 -11.12
C THR A 30 42.76 -142.34 -9.87
N ILE A 31 43.03 -141.46 -8.90
CA ILE A 31 42.18 -141.26 -7.72
C ILE A 31 40.84 -140.61 -8.09
N ILE A 32 40.85 -139.55 -8.91
CA ILE A 32 39.62 -138.84 -9.33
C ILE A 32 38.68 -139.74 -10.12
N ARG A 33 39.21 -140.60 -11.00
CA ARG A 33 38.39 -141.52 -11.80
C ARG A 33 37.73 -142.61 -10.94
N LEU A 34 38.42 -143.09 -9.90
CA LEU A 34 37.85 -144.07 -8.97
C LEU A 34 36.65 -143.52 -8.19
N ILE A 35 36.65 -142.22 -7.92
CA ILE A 35 35.57 -141.54 -7.17
C ILE A 35 34.32 -141.34 -8.06
N PHE A 36 34.50 -141.11 -9.36
CA PHE A 36 33.38 -140.76 -10.26
C PHE A 36 32.87 -141.91 -11.15
N PHE A 37 33.64 -142.97 -11.39
CA PHE A 37 33.32 -144.01 -12.37
C PHE A 37 33.59 -145.45 -11.89
N ALA A 38 33.25 -145.77 -10.63
CA ALA A 38 33.43 -147.12 -10.06
C ALA A 38 32.31 -148.09 -10.49
N ASP A 39 32.69 -149.28 -10.96
CA ASP A 39 31.77 -150.32 -11.45
C ASP A 39 31.46 -151.34 -10.31
N PRO A 40 30.21 -151.48 -9.81
CA PRO A 40 29.95 -152.21 -8.56
C PRO A 40 30.21 -153.72 -8.61
N ASP A 41 30.22 -154.33 -9.80
CA ASP A 41 30.30 -155.78 -9.96
C ASP A 41 31.74 -156.34 -10.03
N ARG A 42 32.78 -155.50 -9.82
CA ARG A 42 34.19 -155.94 -9.85
C ARG A 42 34.98 -155.54 -8.59
N PRO A 43 35.91 -156.38 -8.09
CA PRO A 43 36.73 -156.07 -6.92
C PRO A 43 37.62 -154.83 -7.13
N PHE A 44 37.66 -153.94 -6.13
CA PHE A 44 38.34 -152.63 -6.09
C PHE A 44 39.77 -152.60 -6.68
N TYR A 45 40.61 -153.57 -6.32
CA TYR A 45 42.01 -153.61 -6.80
C TYR A 45 42.15 -153.95 -8.28
N SER A 46 41.18 -154.66 -8.87
CA SER A 46 41.23 -155.02 -10.29
C SER A 46 40.95 -153.83 -11.21
N GLN A 47 40.13 -152.86 -10.78
CA GLN A 47 39.79 -151.67 -11.57
C GLN A 47 40.95 -150.67 -11.68
N ILE A 48 41.80 -150.56 -10.67
CA ILE A 48 42.95 -149.65 -10.68
C ILE A 48 44.02 -150.12 -11.68
N PHE A 49 44.34 -151.41 -11.69
CA PHE A 49 45.44 -151.93 -12.50
C PHE A 49 45.02 -152.38 -13.90
N SER A 50 43.79 -152.86 -14.13
CA SER A 50 43.40 -153.35 -15.45
C SER A 50 43.31 -152.24 -16.49
N ASP A 51 42.95 -151.02 -16.09
CA ASP A 51 42.74 -149.91 -17.03
C ASP A 51 44.03 -149.17 -17.40
N VAL A 52 45.08 -149.23 -16.58
CA VAL A 52 46.39 -148.67 -16.93
C VAL A 52 47.09 -149.53 -18.00
N PHE A 53 46.86 -150.85 -17.99
CA PHE A 53 47.52 -151.82 -18.89
C PHE A 53 46.61 -152.47 -19.94
N LYS A 54 45.37 -151.97 -20.10
CA LYS A 54 44.36 -152.62 -20.95
C LYS A 54 44.69 -152.57 -22.44
N ASP A 55 45.28 -151.47 -22.91
CA ASP A 55 45.66 -151.26 -24.30
C ASP A 55 46.94 -150.42 -24.40
N ALA A 56 47.72 -150.65 -25.47
CA ALA A 56 48.98 -149.94 -25.71
C ALA A 56 48.81 -148.40 -25.81
N PHE A 57 47.61 -147.92 -26.14
CA PHE A 57 47.27 -146.49 -26.19
C PHE A 57 47.11 -145.85 -24.80
N SER A 58 46.63 -146.60 -23.81
CA SER A 58 46.45 -146.07 -22.44
C SER A 58 47.80 -145.85 -21.75
N ILE A 59 48.76 -146.76 -21.94
CA ILE A 59 50.11 -146.64 -21.38
C ILE A 59 50.83 -145.40 -21.94
N SER A 60 50.70 -145.12 -23.24
CA SER A 60 51.34 -143.95 -23.85
C SER A 60 50.71 -142.62 -23.39
N LEU A 61 49.39 -142.58 -23.17
CA LEU A 61 48.69 -141.39 -22.69
C LEU A 61 49.13 -140.99 -21.27
N TYR A 62 49.23 -141.96 -20.35
CA TYR A 62 49.69 -141.68 -18.97
C TYR A 62 51.18 -141.34 -18.90
N ALA A 63 52.01 -141.93 -19.76
CA ALA A 63 53.42 -141.55 -19.89
C ALA A 63 53.59 -140.12 -20.44
N TYR A 64 52.79 -139.74 -21.45
CA TYR A 64 52.78 -138.37 -21.98
C TYR A 64 52.32 -137.35 -20.92
N MET A 65 51.28 -137.68 -20.16
CA MET A 65 50.72 -136.79 -19.14
C MET A 65 51.71 -136.54 -17.98
N GLY A 66 52.46 -137.55 -17.54
CA GLY A 66 53.44 -137.41 -16.46
C GLY A 66 54.76 -136.75 -16.89
N ILE A 67 55.33 -137.15 -18.03
CA ILE A 67 56.62 -136.62 -18.49
C ILE A 67 56.47 -135.21 -19.08
N GLY A 68 55.37 -134.95 -19.81
CA GLY A 68 55.12 -133.65 -20.44
C GLY A 68 54.88 -132.51 -19.43
N THR A 69 54.13 -132.77 -18.35
CA THR A 69 53.82 -131.74 -17.34
C THR A 69 55.02 -131.42 -16.43
N ALA A 70 55.89 -132.39 -16.13
CA ALA A 70 57.08 -132.17 -15.32
C ALA A 70 58.07 -131.20 -15.97
N ILE A 71 58.28 -131.30 -17.29
CA ILE A 71 59.24 -130.45 -18.01
C ILE A 71 58.77 -128.98 -18.04
N VAL A 72 57.48 -128.73 -18.24
CA VAL A 72 56.93 -127.36 -18.30
C VAL A 72 56.97 -126.68 -16.93
N LEU A 73 56.57 -127.37 -15.86
CA LEU A 73 56.55 -126.81 -14.51
C LEU A 73 57.97 -126.58 -13.96
N GLY A 74 58.94 -127.43 -14.30
CA GLY A 74 60.35 -127.23 -13.95
C GLY A 74 60.97 -125.98 -14.60
N ALA A 75 60.64 -125.72 -15.86
CA ALA A 75 61.13 -124.53 -16.58
C ALA A 75 60.56 -123.22 -16.01
N LEU A 76 59.27 -123.21 -15.63
CA LEU A 76 58.62 -122.04 -15.04
C LEU A 76 59.19 -121.71 -13.64
N GLY A 77 59.46 -122.73 -12.82
CA GLY A 77 60.03 -122.56 -11.48
C GLY A 77 61.45 -121.97 -11.49
N SER A 78 62.26 -122.30 -12.50
CA SER A 78 63.62 -121.74 -12.65
C SER A 78 63.60 -120.25 -13.02
N TYR A 79 62.59 -119.78 -13.76
CA TYR A 79 62.45 -118.38 -14.17
C TYR A 79 62.09 -117.47 -12.99
N ILE A 80 61.15 -117.89 -12.14
CA ILE A 80 60.70 -117.13 -10.96
C ILE A 80 61.84 -116.95 -9.94
N GLY A 81 62.72 -117.94 -9.81
CA GLY A 81 63.85 -117.85 -8.87
C GLY A 81 64.90 -116.80 -9.24
N LYS A 82 65.10 -116.50 -10.53
CA LYS A 82 66.07 -115.47 -10.96
C LYS A 82 65.61 -114.05 -10.65
N THR A 83 64.31 -113.77 -10.70
CA THR A 83 63.76 -112.42 -10.45
C THR A 83 63.77 -112.06 -8.96
N SER A 84 63.70 -113.06 -8.07
CA SER A 84 63.72 -112.83 -6.62
C SER A 84 65.08 -112.40 -6.08
N ASP A 85 66.19 -112.83 -6.69
CA ASP A 85 67.54 -112.52 -6.19
C ASP A 85 67.96 -111.07 -6.51
N GLU A 86 67.35 -110.43 -7.52
CA GLU A 86 67.65 -109.05 -7.93
C GLU A 86 67.01 -108.00 -7.00
N LEU A 87 65.86 -108.34 -6.38
CA LEU A 87 65.14 -107.47 -5.45
C LEU A 87 65.84 -107.33 -4.08
N HIS A 88 66.51 -108.36 -3.59
CA HIS A 88 67.20 -108.29 -2.29
C HIS A 88 68.48 -107.47 -2.32
N LYS A 89 69.15 -107.37 -3.46
CA LYS A 89 70.36 -106.54 -3.58
C LYS A 89 70.07 -105.04 -3.42
N ARG A 90 68.87 -104.58 -3.81
CA ARG A 90 68.42 -103.19 -3.62
C ARG A 90 67.97 -102.86 -2.19
N ALA A 91 67.64 -103.86 -1.36
CA ALA A 91 67.22 -103.63 0.02
C ALA A 91 68.39 -103.29 0.95
N PHE A 92 69.59 -103.82 0.68
CA PHE A 92 70.77 -103.62 1.53
C PHE A 92 71.42 -102.23 1.36
N GLU A 93 71.32 -101.61 0.19
CA GLU A 93 71.77 -100.22 -0.02
C GLU A 93 70.86 -99.18 0.66
N LEU A 94 69.62 -99.54 1.03
CA LEU A 94 68.65 -98.64 1.65
C LEU A 94 68.87 -98.46 3.16
N ASP A 95 69.32 -99.50 3.87
CA ASP A 95 69.51 -99.47 5.33
C ASP A 95 70.71 -98.61 5.76
N VAL A 96 71.76 -98.57 4.93
CA VAL A 96 72.92 -97.69 5.19
C VAL A 96 72.57 -96.22 4.99
N LEU A 97 71.58 -95.90 4.13
CA LEU A 97 71.08 -94.53 3.93
C LEU A 97 70.16 -94.06 5.08
N HIS A 98 69.39 -94.97 5.69
CA HIS A 98 68.47 -94.64 6.79
C HIS A 98 69.18 -94.21 8.07
N GLN A 99 70.37 -94.75 8.35
CA GLN A 99 71.12 -94.43 9.56
C GLN A 99 71.77 -93.03 9.50
N GLU A 100 72.12 -92.54 8.30
CA GLU A 100 72.59 -91.18 8.06
C GLU A 100 71.43 -90.15 8.18
N VAL A 101 70.24 -90.49 7.66
CA VAL A 101 69.03 -89.63 7.65
C VAL A 101 68.40 -89.47 9.04
N ALA A 102 68.46 -90.49 9.90
CA ALA A 102 67.92 -90.40 11.26
C ALA A 102 68.64 -89.34 12.12
N SER A 103 69.96 -89.19 11.96
CA SER A 103 70.73 -88.16 12.67
C SER A 103 70.41 -86.73 12.18
N GLN A 104 70.06 -86.57 10.89
CA GLN A 104 69.63 -85.27 10.36
C GLN A 104 68.17 -84.93 10.72
N LYS A 105 67.29 -85.93 10.86
CA LYS A 105 65.87 -85.73 11.20
C LYS A 105 65.67 -85.18 12.61
N GLU A 106 66.44 -85.66 13.60
CA GLU A 106 66.35 -85.19 14.99
C GLU A 106 66.82 -83.72 15.14
N VAL A 107 67.83 -83.32 14.36
CA VAL A 107 68.28 -81.91 14.27
C VAL A 107 67.25 -81.02 13.56
N PHE A 108 66.46 -81.57 12.62
CA PHE A 108 65.43 -80.83 11.89
C PHE A 108 64.12 -80.66 12.69
N GLU A 109 63.65 -81.69 13.41
CA GLU A 109 62.42 -81.63 14.22
C GLU A 109 62.54 -80.63 15.39
N ASN A 110 63.70 -80.54 16.03
CA ASN A 110 63.93 -79.55 17.09
C ASN A 110 63.94 -78.11 16.54
N ARG A 111 64.42 -77.91 15.30
CA ARG A 111 64.43 -76.59 14.64
C ARG A 111 63.02 -76.17 14.18
N TYR A 112 62.16 -77.12 13.82
CA TYR A 112 60.76 -76.86 13.42
C TYR A 112 59.86 -76.49 14.62
N ARG A 113 60.06 -77.14 15.79
CA ARG A 113 59.25 -76.88 16.99
C ARG A 113 59.46 -75.47 17.59
N VAL A 114 60.69 -74.95 17.50
CA VAL A 114 61.02 -73.57 17.89
C VAL A 114 60.41 -72.56 16.92
N LEU A 115 60.34 -72.88 15.62
CA LEU A 115 59.75 -72.00 14.60
C LEU A 115 58.22 -71.88 14.73
N ASP A 116 57.49 -72.97 15.01
CA ASP A 116 56.02 -72.97 15.20
C ASP A 116 55.59 -72.17 16.45
N SER A 117 56.37 -72.24 17.54
CA SER A 117 56.13 -71.49 18.76
C SER A 117 56.26 -69.97 18.56
N ASN A 118 57.22 -69.53 17.75
CA ASN A 118 57.43 -68.12 17.43
C ASN A 118 56.29 -67.56 16.55
N ILE A 119 55.75 -68.36 15.61
CA ILE A 119 54.63 -67.96 14.74
C ILE A 119 53.31 -67.80 15.52
N LYS A 120 52.98 -68.72 16.43
CA LYS A 120 51.77 -68.61 17.28
C LYS A 120 51.81 -67.38 18.18
N SER A 121 52.98 -67.10 18.75
CA SER A 121 53.18 -65.95 19.63
C SER A 121 53.09 -64.63 18.84
N PHE A 122 53.61 -64.57 17.61
CA PHE A 122 53.42 -63.45 16.69
C PHE A 122 51.93 -63.18 16.38
N HIS A 123 51.14 -64.22 16.08
CA HIS A 123 49.71 -64.08 15.81
C HIS A 123 48.92 -63.52 17.00
N GLN A 124 49.27 -63.90 18.23
CA GLN A 124 48.63 -63.36 19.44
C GLN A 124 48.90 -61.87 19.62
N ILE A 125 50.14 -61.41 19.41
CA ILE A 125 50.47 -59.98 19.51
C ILE A 125 49.86 -59.19 18.35
N SER A 126 49.91 -59.69 17.12
CA SER A 126 49.26 -59.06 15.97
C SER A 126 47.74 -58.89 16.21
N SER A 127 47.08 -59.88 16.80
CA SER A 127 45.66 -59.76 17.18
C SER A 127 45.40 -58.71 18.28
N ARG A 128 46.31 -58.57 19.27
CA ARG A 128 46.19 -57.53 20.31
C ARG A 128 46.43 -56.13 19.75
N ILE A 129 47.43 -55.95 18.89
CA ILE A 129 47.68 -54.71 18.14
C ILE A 129 46.42 -54.33 17.32
N GLN A 130 45.79 -55.31 16.68
CA GLN A 130 44.55 -55.10 15.93
C GLN A 130 43.31 -54.87 16.79
N LYS A 131 43.32 -55.03 18.12
CA LYS A 131 42.16 -54.69 18.97
C LYS A 131 42.29 -53.35 19.67
N SER A 132 43.52 -52.84 19.82
CA SER A 132 43.73 -51.57 20.49
C SER A 132 43.26 -50.39 19.65
N ILE A 133 42.69 -49.41 20.35
CA ILE A 133 42.25 -48.11 19.83
C ILE A 133 43.16 -46.96 20.32
N ASP A 134 44.24 -47.29 21.04
CA ASP A 134 45.23 -46.36 21.56
C ASP A 134 46.57 -46.58 20.83
N ILE A 135 47.08 -45.51 20.20
CA ILE A 135 48.32 -45.56 19.40
C ILE A 135 49.52 -45.90 20.30
N ASP A 136 49.56 -45.39 21.54
CA ASP A 136 50.67 -45.65 22.45
C ASP A 136 50.69 -47.10 22.93
N GLU A 137 49.50 -47.69 23.13
CA GLU A 137 49.35 -49.11 23.45
C GLU A 137 49.79 -50.01 22.30
N VAL A 138 49.38 -49.71 21.07
CA VAL A 138 49.81 -50.42 19.85
C VAL A 138 51.34 -50.44 19.74
N LEU A 139 51.98 -49.28 19.87
CA LEU A 139 53.43 -49.16 19.75
C LEU A 139 54.16 -49.90 20.87
N ARG A 140 53.66 -49.84 22.11
CA ARG A 140 54.21 -50.62 23.22
C ARG A 140 54.10 -52.12 22.98
N LEU A 141 52.97 -52.61 22.50
CA LEU A 141 52.76 -54.03 22.17
C LEU A 141 53.71 -54.50 21.06
N CYS A 142 54.00 -53.65 20.06
CA CYS A 142 55.02 -53.95 19.05
C CYS A 142 56.43 -54.07 19.67
N ALA A 143 56.78 -53.19 20.61
CA ALA A 143 58.08 -53.23 21.28
C ALA A 143 58.24 -54.46 22.18
N GLU A 144 57.21 -54.78 22.98
CA GLU A 144 57.16 -55.99 23.82
C GLU A 144 57.24 -57.26 22.98
N GLY A 145 56.55 -57.31 21.83
CA GLY A 145 56.59 -58.47 20.94
C GLY A 145 57.96 -58.75 20.31
N LEU A 146 58.71 -57.69 19.98
CA LEU A 146 60.08 -57.83 19.50
C LEU A 146 61.03 -58.27 20.66
N HIS A 147 60.77 -57.86 21.91
CA HIS A 147 61.61 -58.22 23.06
C HIS A 147 61.36 -59.67 23.53
N ASP A 148 60.11 -59.96 23.90
CA ASP A 148 59.77 -61.14 24.69
C ASP A 148 59.61 -62.40 23.82
N ILE A 149 59.17 -62.23 22.58
CA ILE A 149 58.88 -63.37 21.67
C ILE A 149 60.05 -63.65 20.74
N LEU A 150 60.62 -62.60 20.16
CA LEU A 150 61.71 -62.74 19.18
C LEU A 150 63.09 -62.70 19.82
N GLY A 151 63.15 -62.34 21.11
CA GLY A 151 64.36 -62.41 21.94
C GLY A 151 65.37 -61.31 21.65
N TYR A 152 64.96 -60.19 21.04
CA TYR A 152 65.85 -59.03 20.87
C TYR A 152 66.03 -58.31 22.20
N GLU A 153 67.26 -57.95 22.55
CA GLU A 153 67.53 -57.48 23.90
C GLU A 153 67.06 -56.06 24.16
N ARG A 154 67.12 -55.16 23.18
CA ARG A 154 66.67 -53.78 23.34
C ARG A 154 65.89 -53.33 22.13
N ILE A 155 64.72 -52.75 22.39
CA ILE A 155 63.87 -52.17 21.37
C ILE A 155 63.50 -50.75 21.77
N ASN A 156 63.68 -49.83 20.84
CA ASN A 156 63.35 -48.43 20.98
C ASN A 156 62.45 -48.03 19.81
N ILE A 157 61.30 -47.47 20.11
CA ILE A 157 60.39 -46.89 19.13
C ILE A 157 60.36 -45.40 19.37
N LEU A 158 60.69 -44.64 18.32
CA LEU A 158 60.63 -43.21 18.32
C LEU A 158 59.58 -42.72 17.33
N MET A 159 58.73 -41.79 17.73
CA MET A 159 57.72 -41.18 16.85
C MET A 159 58.05 -39.72 16.61
N ALA A 160 57.77 -39.26 15.39
CA ALA A 160 57.89 -37.84 15.07
C ALA A 160 56.80 -37.04 15.76
N ASN A 161 57.14 -35.85 16.25
CA ASN A 161 56.14 -34.87 16.67
C ASN A 161 55.33 -34.34 15.48
N GLU A 162 54.20 -33.66 15.74
CA GLU A 162 53.30 -33.14 14.68
C GLU A 162 54.02 -32.26 13.64
N ASN A 163 55.04 -31.50 14.07
CA ASN A 163 55.84 -30.63 13.22
C ASN A 163 57.02 -31.34 12.51
N ARG A 164 57.20 -32.65 12.72
CA ARG A 164 58.28 -33.50 12.17
C ARG A 164 59.70 -32.95 12.41
N THR A 165 59.90 -32.20 13.49
CA THR A 165 61.18 -31.57 13.84
C THR A 165 62.02 -32.42 14.79
N SER A 166 61.40 -33.33 15.52
CA SER A 166 62.08 -34.20 16.47
C SER A 166 61.38 -35.55 16.60
N LEU A 167 62.16 -36.58 16.96
CA LEU A 167 61.73 -37.93 17.29
C LEU A 167 61.74 -38.09 18.81
N SER A 168 60.60 -38.41 19.41
CA SER A 168 60.48 -38.70 20.84
C SER A 168 60.37 -40.21 21.06
N PHE A 169 60.98 -40.71 22.12
CA PHE A 169 60.79 -42.11 22.52
C PHE A 169 59.35 -42.33 23.01
N VAL A 170 58.65 -43.26 22.35
CA VAL A 170 57.26 -43.63 22.70
C VAL A 170 57.20 -44.98 23.39
N ALA A 171 58.05 -45.93 22.98
CA ALA A 171 58.20 -47.21 23.66
C ALA A 171 59.68 -47.61 23.71
N THR A 172 60.15 -48.01 24.89
CA THR A 172 61.49 -48.59 25.07
C THR A 172 61.38 -49.83 25.94
N VAL A 173 61.90 -50.95 25.45
CA VAL A 173 61.85 -52.25 26.13
C VAL A 173 63.27 -52.83 26.17
N GLY A 174 63.65 -53.46 27.30
CA GLY A 174 64.95 -54.13 27.46
C GLY A 174 66.14 -53.26 27.92
N THR A 175 65.91 -51.97 28.20
CA THR A 175 66.93 -51.08 28.80
C THR A 175 66.48 -50.63 30.20
N THR A 176 67.09 -51.17 31.26
CA THR A 176 66.70 -50.89 32.66
C THR A 176 67.23 -49.56 33.22
N ASP A 177 68.32 -49.03 32.66
CA ASP A 177 69.03 -47.85 33.18
C ASP A 177 68.73 -46.56 32.39
N PHE A 178 67.59 -46.51 31.68
CA PHE A 178 67.19 -45.37 30.86
C PHE A 178 65.70 -45.05 31.06
N ASN A 179 65.40 -43.79 31.38
CA ASN A 179 64.03 -43.30 31.37
C ASN A 179 63.76 -42.59 30.02
N PRO A 180 62.92 -43.16 29.14
CA PRO A 180 62.66 -42.60 27.81
C PRO A 180 61.80 -41.33 27.83
N ARG A 181 61.12 -41.02 28.94
CA ARG A 181 60.18 -39.89 29.00
C ARG A 181 60.90 -38.55 28.86
N GLY A 182 60.51 -37.79 27.84
CA GLY A 182 61.00 -36.42 27.59
C GLY A 182 62.33 -36.34 26.83
N VAL A 183 62.92 -37.48 26.44
CA VAL A 183 64.12 -37.50 25.60
C VAL A 183 63.70 -37.41 24.13
N THR A 184 64.25 -36.45 23.41
CA THR A 184 63.99 -36.28 21.98
C THR A 184 65.28 -36.22 21.18
N LEU A 185 65.25 -36.78 19.98
CA LEU A 185 66.29 -36.66 18.98
C LEU A 185 65.87 -35.66 17.92
N PRO A 186 66.74 -34.71 17.52
CA PRO A 186 66.44 -33.81 16.42
C PRO A 186 66.34 -34.60 15.12
N LEU A 187 65.39 -34.26 14.26
CA LEU A 187 65.20 -34.93 12.98
C LEU A 187 66.14 -34.30 11.92
N ASP A 188 67.45 -34.39 12.17
CA ASP A 188 68.52 -33.87 11.31
C ASP A 188 69.77 -34.76 11.34
N LEU A 189 70.82 -34.36 10.60
CA LEU A 189 72.10 -35.07 10.50
C LEU A 189 72.82 -35.34 11.83
N ARG A 190 72.41 -34.75 12.96
CA ARG A 190 72.97 -35.03 14.29
C ARG A 190 72.51 -36.38 14.85
N SER A 191 71.35 -36.85 14.41
CA SER A 191 70.78 -38.15 14.83
C SER A 191 71.29 -39.34 14.01
N GLY A 192 72.27 -39.11 13.13
CA GLY A 192 72.98 -40.15 12.38
C GLY A 192 72.06 -41.05 11.57
N VAL A 193 72.28 -42.35 11.67
CA VAL A 193 71.53 -43.38 10.93
C VAL A 193 70.02 -43.40 11.24
N ILE A 194 69.59 -42.94 12.43
CA ILE A 194 68.16 -42.87 12.78
C ILE A 194 67.44 -41.83 11.93
N TYR A 195 68.08 -40.67 11.72
CA TYR A 195 67.56 -39.65 10.81
C TYR A 195 67.57 -40.12 9.35
N LYS A 196 68.66 -40.76 8.89
CA LYS A 196 68.71 -41.32 7.53
C LYS A 196 67.61 -42.36 7.30
N CYS A 197 67.41 -43.27 8.24
CA CYS A 197 66.33 -44.26 8.19
C CYS A 197 64.95 -43.59 8.05
N PHE A 198 64.68 -42.57 8.87
CA PHE A 198 63.43 -41.82 8.80
C PHE A 198 63.26 -41.05 7.48
N ALA A 199 64.29 -40.30 7.06
CA ALA A 199 64.24 -39.40 5.90
C ALA A 199 64.20 -40.17 4.58
N GLU A 200 65.03 -41.21 4.43
CA GLU A 200 65.14 -42.01 3.21
C GLU A 200 64.11 -43.14 3.15
N ARG A 201 63.42 -43.42 4.27
CA ARG A 201 62.38 -44.47 4.38
C ARG A 201 62.94 -45.87 4.09
N GLN A 202 64.22 -46.06 4.33
CA GLN A 202 64.93 -47.31 4.14
C GLN A 202 65.34 -47.90 5.48
N LEU A 203 65.28 -49.22 5.56
CA LEU A 203 65.80 -49.96 6.71
C LEU A 203 67.32 -50.04 6.63
N TYR A 204 67.97 -49.86 7.77
CA TYR A 204 69.42 -49.92 7.90
C TYR A 204 69.82 -51.01 8.89
N MET A 205 70.58 -52.00 8.43
CA MET A 205 71.25 -53.00 9.27
C MET A 205 72.72 -52.60 9.43
N ILE A 206 73.15 -52.38 10.67
CA ILE A 206 74.51 -51.93 10.99
C ILE A 206 75.21 -53.04 11.77
N ASP A 207 76.29 -53.59 11.21
CA ASP A 207 77.10 -54.62 11.86
C ASP A 207 78.14 -54.02 12.83
N ASP A 208 78.84 -52.97 12.40
CA ASP A 208 79.70 -52.16 13.27
C ASP A 208 79.67 -50.70 12.84
N ILE A 209 78.99 -49.87 13.63
CA ILE A 209 78.87 -48.43 13.40
C ILE A 209 80.24 -47.71 13.36
N GLY A 210 81.30 -48.31 13.91
CA GLY A 210 82.65 -47.77 13.89
C GLY A 210 83.22 -47.59 12.48
N VAL A 211 82.85 -48.48 11.55
CA VAL A 211 83.35 -48.54 10.16
C VAL A 211 82.55 -47.61 9.22
N TYR A 212 81.34 -47.24 9.62
CA TYR A 212 80.48 -46.38 8.81
C TYR A 212 80.95 -44.90 8.84
N PRO A 213 80.68 -44.13 7.77
CA PRO A 213 81.08 -42.74 7.68
C PRO A 213 80.41 -41.86 8.75
N ALA A 214 80.98 -40.67 8.97
CA ALA A 214 80.65 -39.81 10.11
C ALA A 214 79.19 -39.30 10.13
N ASP A 215 78.49 -39.37 9.01
CA ASP A 215 77.08 -39.04 8.83
C ASP A 215 76.11 -40.13 9.32
N PHE A 216 76.56 -41.36 9.53
CA PHE A 216 75.77 -42.43 10.17
C PHE A 216 75.87 -42.40 11.69
N LYS A 217 76.91 -41.76 12.25
CA LYS A 217 77.19 -41.74 13.69
C LYS A 217 76.33 -40.69 14.39
N LEU A 218 75.82 -41.04 15.56
CA LEU A 218 75.17 -40.08 16.46
C LEU A 218 76.20 -39.04 16.92
N LYS A 219 75.82 -37.76 16.90
CA LYS A 219 76.67 -36.66 17.37
C LYS A 219 76.35 -36.35 18.84
N HIS A 220 77.35 -35.86 19.58
CA HIS A 220 77.17 -35.40 20.96
C HIS A 220 76.07 -34.32 21.05
N PRO A 221 75.15 -34.37 22.04
CA PRO A 221 75.10 -35.28 23.22
C PRO A 221 74.34 -36.60 23.01
N PHE A 222 73.83 -36.89 21.80
CA PHE A 222 72.95 -38.05 21.55
C PHE A 222 73.69 -39.39 21.50
N ASP A 223 75.01 -39.37 21.27
CA ASP A 223 75.90 -40.53 21.37
C ASP A 223 76.06 -41.06 22.81
N ALA A 224 75.76 -40.22 23.81
CA ALA A 224 75.79 -40.59 25.22
C ALA A 224 74.52 -41.33 25.69
N ILE A 225 73.47 -41.41 24.87
CA ILE A 225 72.20 -42.06 25.23
C ILE A 225 72.42 -43.57 25.37
N SER A 226 72.26 -44.07 26.60
CA SER A 226 72.54 -45.47 26.95
C SER A 226 71.69 -46.49 26.17
N ALA A 227 70.48 -46.09 25.75
CA ALA A 227 69.55 -46.90 24.96
C ALA A 227 69.90 -46.98 23.46
N LEU A 228 70.71 -46.06 22.93
CA LEU A 228 71.14 -46.05 21.51
C LEU A 228 72.64 -46.40 21.35
N ARG A 229 73.31 -46.75 22.44
CA ARG A 229 74.75 -47.01 22.49
C ARG A 229 75.06 -48.48 22.22
N SER A 230 74.91 -48.86 20.95
CA SER A 230 75.18 -50.22 20.46
C SER A 230 76.07 -50.17 19.23
N LYS A 231 77.00 -51.14 19.09
CA LYS A 231 77.90 -51.20 17.92
C LYS A 231 77.20 -51.80 16.69
N SER A 232 76.33 -52.79 16.93
CA SER A 232 75.50 -53.44 15.93
C SER A 232 74.03 -53.25 16.30
N PHE A 233 73.19 -52.86 15.34
CA PHE A 233 71.76 -52.64 15.53
C PHE A 233 71.03 -52.52 14.18
N VAL A 234 69.72 -52.73 14.18
CA VAL A 234 68.84 -52.51 13.02
C VAL A 234 67.94 -51.32 13.30
N VAL A 235 67.77 -50.46 12.30
CA VAL A 235 66.85 -49.32 12.35
C VAL A 235 65.85 -49.42 11.20
N CYS A 236 64.56 -49.49 11.51
CA CYS A 236 63.47 -49.65 10.56
C CYS A 236 62.47 -48.48 10.66
N PRO A 237 62.05 -47.85 9.55
CA PRO A 237 61.07 -46.77 9.62
C PRO A 237 59.65 -47.32 9.79
N ILE A 238 58.78 -46.55 10.45
CA ILE A 238 57.33 -46.76 10.47
C ILE A 238 56.73 -45.83 9.42
N VAL A 239 56.17 -46.39 8.35
CA VAL A 239 55.68 -45.60 7.21
C VAL A 239 54.16 -45.68 7.13
N VAL A 240 53.49 -44.54 7.29
CA VAL A 240 52.03 -44.42 7.16
C VAL A 240 51.71 -43.60 5.91
N LYS A 241 50.92 -44.16 4.98
CA LYS A 241 50.53 -43.54 3.71
C LYS A 241 51.73 -42.98 2.90
N GLY A 242 52.86 -43.68 2.93
CA GLY A 242 54.06 -43.30 2.20
C GLY A 242 54.96 -42.30 2.93
N GLU A 243 54.60 -41.83 4.13
CA GLU A 243 55.45 -40.95 4.94
C GLU A 243 55.95 -41.65 6.21
N SER A 244 57.23 -41.51 6.54
CA SER A 244 57.75 -41.97 7.82
C SER A 244 57.12 -41.17 8.95
N VAL A 245 56.55 -41.86 9.93
CA VAL A 245 55.95 -41.27 11.15
C VAL A 245 56.71 -41.65 12.42
N GLY A 246 57.60 -42.63 12.32
CA GLY A 246 58.48 -43.05 13.40
C GLY A 246 59.59 -43.98 12.95
N VAL A 247 60.37 -44.48 13.90
CA VAL A 247 61.51 -45.37 13.69
C VAL A 247 61.58 -46.40 14.81
N PHE A 248 61.74 -47.67 14.44
CA PHE A 248 62.13 -48.79 15.29
C PHE A 248 63.66 -48.92 15.30
N GLY A 249 64.26 -48.98 16.48
CA GLY A 249 65.66 -49.35 16.68
C GLY A 249 65.73 -50.62 17.52
N VAL A 250 66.43 -51.64 17.03
CA VAL A 250 66.54 -52.96 17.68
C VAL A 250 68.02 -53.35 17.78
N ASP A 251 68.46 -53.80 18.96
CA ASP A 251 69.84 -54.24 19.18
C ASP A 251 69.98 -55.44 20.14
N ASN A 252 71.13 -56.12 20.05
CA ASN A 252 71.53 -57.28 20.87
C ASN A 252 72.86 -57.01 21.61
N ARG A 253 72.87 -56.01 22.50
CA ARG A 253 74.10 -55.50 23.13
C ARG A 253 74.90 -56.52 23.96
N THR A 254 74.25 -57.43 24.65
CA THR A 254 74.84 -58.28 25.71
C THR A 254 75.26 -59.64 25.16
N SER A 255 74.41 -60.28 24.35
CA SER A 255 74.67 -61.57 23.71
C SER A 255 75.62 -61.48 22.50
N ARG A 256 75.77 -60.30 21.88
CA ARG A 256 76.54 -60.09 20.63
C ARG A 256 76.13 -61.04 19.49
N ARG A 257 74.88 -61.53 19.49
CA ARG A 257 74.32 -62.30 18.37
C ARG A 257 74.26 -61.40 17.14
N ALA A 258 74.92 -61.81 16.05
CA ALA A 258 74.82 -61.12 14.76
C ALA A 258 73.37 -61.14 14.27
N LEU A 259 72.88 -59.99 13.81
CA LEU A 259 71.55 -59.85 13.21
C LEU A 259 71.64 -60.32 11.76
N ASN A 260 70.71 -61.18 11.33
CA ASN A 260 70.70 -61.74 9.97
C ASN A 260 69.55 -61.14 9.15
N ASP A 261 69.54 -61.36 7.84
CA ASP A 261 68.47 -60.87 6.95
C ASP A 261 67.06 -61.32 7.34
N THR A 262 66.89 -62.47 8.01
CA THR A 262 65.56 -62.89 8.52
C THR A 262 65.07 -62.05 9.71
N ASP A 263 65.97 -61.41 10.47
CA ASP A 263 65.61 -60.49 11.56
C ASP A 263 65.05 -59.17 10.99
N VAL A 264 65.59 -58.73 9.85
CA VAL A 264 65.15 -57.54 9.11
C VAL A 264 63.69 -57.64 8.67
N ASP A 265 63.30 -58.76 8.05
CA ASP A 265 61.92 -58.97 7.59
C ASP A 265 60.92 -58.98 8.76
N THR A 266 61.34 -59.51 9.90
CA THR A 266 60.48 -59.60 11.09
C THR A 266 60.25 -58.23 11.72
N ILE A 267 61.29 -57.39 11.82
CA ILE A 267 61.15 -56.01 12.34
C ILE A 267 60.28 -55.17 11.40
N LYS A 268 60.47 -55.32 10.08
CA LYS A 268 59.67 -54.61 9.08
C LYS A 268 58.18 -54.96 9.19
N LEU A 269 57.85 -56.23 9.41
CA LEU A 269 56.48 -56.68 9.59
C LEU A 269 55.79 -56.02 10.81
N PHE A 270 56.49 -55.84 11.93
CA PHE A 270 55.96 -55.13 13.10
C PHE A 270 55.80 -53.63 12.85
N ALA A 271 56.72 -53.02 12.10
CA ALA A 271 56.60 -51.63 11.70
C ALA A 271 55.37 -51.39 10.81
N ASP A 272 55.08 -52.30 9.88
CA ASP A 272 53.89 -52.23 9.02
C ASP A 272 52.58 -52.46 9.82
N GLN A 273 52.58 -53.37 10.81
CA GLN A 273 51.43 -53.56 11.70
C GLN A 273 51.13 -52.32 12.55
N ALA A 274 52.17 -51.66 13.09
CA ALA A 274 52.03 -50.40 13.81
C ALA A 274 51.45 -49.30 12.89
N ALA A 275 51.95 -49.19 11.66
CA ALA A 275 51.47 -48.21 10.69
C ALA A 275 49.99 -48.42 10.33
N SER A 276 49.56 -49.66 10.10
CA SER A 276 48.17 -50.00 9.78
C SER A 276 47.21 -49.64 10.93
N ALA A 277 47.59 -49.94 12.17
CA ALA A 277 46.79 -49.61 13.35
C ALA A 277 46.63 -48.09 13.54
N ILE A 278 47.70 -47.30 13.31
CA ILE A 278 47.66 -45.83 13.37
C ILE A 278 46.65 -45.25 12.37
N VAL A 279 46.62 -45.75 11.12
CA VAL A 279 45.65 -45.30 10.11
C VAL A 279 44.22 -45.54 10.55
N ARG A 280 43.94 -46.74 11.06
CA ARG A 280 42.60 -47.13 11.51
C ARG A 280 42.10 -46.27 12.67
N ILE A 281 42.93 -46.05 13.68
CA ILE A 281 42.56 -45.28 14.87
C ILE A 281 42.23 -43.83 14.50
N ASN A 282 43.01 -43.22 13.61
CA ASN A 282 42.75 -41.86 13.15
C ASN A 282 41.45 -41.73 12.36
N LEU A 283 41.08 -42.75 11.55
CA LEU A 283 39.81 -42.77 10.82
C LEU A 283 38.60 -42.81 11.77
N LEU A 284 38.65 -43.66 12.80
CA LEU A 284 37.56 -43.79 13.79
C LEU A 284 37.33 -42.49 14.58
N ARG A 285 38.38 -41.72 14.84
CA ARG A 285 38.29 -40.44 15.56
C ARG A 285 37.61 -39.34 14.73
N ALA A 286 37.92 -39.27 13.44
CA ALA A 286 37.32 -38.29 12.52
C ALA A 286 35.82 -38.51 12.32
N ILE A 287 35.39 -39.77 12.23
CA ILE A 287 33.97 -40.13 12.07
C ILE A 287 33.14 -39.62 13.26
N GLY A 288 33.62 -39.81 14.50
CA GLY A 288 32.88 -39.41 15.70
C GLY A 288 32.70 -37.90 15.88
N ALA A 289 33.65 -37.09 15.38
CA ALA A 289 33.51 -35.63 15.41
C ALA A 289 32.45 -35.15 14.42
N LEU A 290 32.47 -35.70 13.20
CA LEU A 290 31.55 -35.31 12.13
C LEU A 290 30.09 -35.65 12.46
N THR A 291 29.84 -36.80 13.11
CA THR A 291 28.49 -37.20 13.52
C THR A 291 27.88 -36.25 14.55
N SER A 292 28.67 -35.74 15.49
CA SER A 292 28.18 -34.82 16.53
C SER A 292 27.82 -33.44 15.96
N GLU A 293 28.61 -32.92 15.03
CA GLU A 293 28.37 -31.61 14.41
C GLU A 293 27.12 -31.63 13.52
N LEU A 294 26.88 -32.75 12.86
CA LEU A 294 25.71 -32.97 12.02
C LEU A 294 24.41 -32.94 12.85
N GLU A 295 24.37 -33.61 14.00
CA GLU A 295 23.21 -33.60 14.90
C GLU A 295 22.88 -32.20 15.43
N THR A 296 23.89 -31.41 15.81
CA THR A 296 23.66 -30.04 16.30
C THR A 296 23.10 -29.12 15.22
N THR A 297 23.60 -29.25 13.98
CA THR A 297 23.16 -28.41 12.85
C THR A 297 21.71 -28.69 12.49
N PHE A 298 21.28 -29.96 12.49
CA PHE A 298 19.88 -30.33 12.25
C PHE A 298 18.94 -29.81 13.34
N ALA A 299 19.36 -29.82 14.60
CA ALA A 299 18.55 -29.31 15.71
C ALA A 299 18.29 -27.79 15.59
N ASP A 300 19.31 -27.00 15.23
CA ASP A 300 19.17 -25.55 15.05
C ASP A 300 18.29 -25.19 13.84
N LEU A 301 18.43 -25.92 12.72
CA LEU A 301 17.58 -25.72 11.55
C LEU A 301 16.10 -26.02 11.84
N MET A 302 15.81 -27.09 12.59
CA MET A 302 14.44 -27.44 12.97
C MET A 302 13.81 -26.39 13.89
N LYS A 303 14.58 -25.77 14.79
CA LYS A 303 14.10 -24.65 15.61
C LYS A 303 13.70 -23.43 14.76
N ASN A 304 14.40 -23.18 13.65
CA ASN A 304 14.08 -22.08 12.75
C ASN A 304 12.80 -22.31 11.92
N ARG A 305 12.30 -23.55 11.82
CA ARG A 305 11.04 -23.88 11.12
C ARG A 305 9.85 -23.05 11.61
N ASP A 306 9.66 -23.00 12.91
CA ASP A 306 8.53 -22.27 13.52
C ASP A 306 8.62 -20.76 13.26
N HIS A 307 9.84 -20.23 13.20
CA HIS A 307 10.08 -18.84 12.87
C HIS A 307 9.69 -18.54 11.42
N TYR A 308 10.10 -19.38 10.46
CA TYR A 308 9.74 -19.21 9.05
C TYR A 308 8.24 -19.35 8.82
N SER A 309 7.57 -20.34 9.42
CA SER A 309 6.12 -20.47 9.33
C SER A 309 5.38 -19.25 9.86
N ARG A 310 5.85 -18.67 10.98
CA ARG A 310 5.28 -17.44 11.53
C ARG A 310 5.51 -16.22 10.63
N TYR A 311 6.67 -16.10 9.99
CA TYR A 311 6.93 -15.02 9.03
C TYR A 311 6.03 -15.11 7.80
N VAL A 312 5.81 -16.30 7.25
CA VAL A 312 4.89 -16.51 6.12
C VAL A 312 3.45 -16.16 6.52
N ALA A 313 3.00 -16.56 7.71
CA ALA A 313 1.68 -16.21 8.22
C ALA A 313 1.51 -14.69 8.37
N ASN A 314 2.48 -14.01 9.01
CA ASN A 314 2.44 -12.56 9.17
C ASN A 314 2.47 -11.81 7.82
N LEU A 315 3.25 -12.30 6.85
CA LEU A 315 3.25 -11.76 5.49
C LEU A 315 1.89 -11.91 4.81
N LYS A 316 1.25 -13.08 4.94
CA LYS A 316 -0.08 -13.32 4.40
C LYS A 316 -1.12 -12.37 5.01
N ASP A 317 -1.09 -12.17 6.32
CA ASP A 317 -2.00 -11.25 7.02
C ASP A 317 -1.76 -9.79 6.59
N ALA A 318 -0.49 -9.38 6.46
CA ALA A 318 -0.15 -8.05 5.98
C ALA A 318 -0.64 -7.81 4.54
N VAL A 319 -0.49 -8.78 3.64
CA VAL A 319 -0.98 -8.69 2.26
C VAL A 319 -2.51 -8.60 2.21
N ASN A 320 -3.22 -9.39 3.02
CA ASN A 320 -4.68 -9.29 3.12
C ASN A 320 -5.11 -7.92 3.66
N SER A 321 -4.42 -7.40 4.68
CA SER A 321 -4.71 -6.07 5.22
C SER A 321 -4.47 -4.95 4.20
N VAL A 322 -3.45 -5.08 3.34
CA VAL A 322 -3.21 -4.14 2.24
C VAL A 322 -4.34 -4.23 1.21
N ALA A 323 -4.80 -5.43 0.86
CA ALA A 323 -5.91 -5.63 -0.07
C ALA A 323 -7.24 -5.05 0.44
N ASP A 324 -7.54 -5.20 1.74
CA ASP A 324 -8.72 -4.56 2.35
C ASP A 324 -8.58 -3.03 2.35
N GLY A 325 -7.39 -2.52 2.68
CA GLY A 325 -7.09 -1.08 2.66
C GLY A 325 -7.27 -0.47 1.26
N THR A 326 -6.80 -1.14 0.21
CA THR A 326 -6.97 -0.67 -1.18
C THR A 326 -8.44 -0.72 -1.62
N ALA A 327 -9.21 -1.73 -1.20
CA ALA A 327 -10.64 -1.78 -1.46
C ALA A 327 -11.40 -0.58 -0.82
N HIS A 328 -11.03 -0.21 0.40
CA HIS A 328 -11.57 0.98 1.06
C HIS A 328 -11.19 2.28 0.33
N ILE A 329 -9.94 2.40 -0.13
CA ILE A 329 -9.49 3.57 -0.91
C ILE A 329 -10.24 3.67 -2.24
N ALA A 330 -10.47 2.55 -2.93
CA ALA A 330 -11.24 2.53 -4.17
C ALA A 330 -12.68 3.03 -3.97
N SER A 331 -13.38 2.52 -2.95
CA SER A 331 -14.74 2.96 -2.63
C SER A 331 -14.81 4.43 -2.19
N ALA A 332 -13.84 4.89 -1.41
CA ALA A 332 -13.73 6.31 -1.04
C ALA A 332 -13.49 7.20 -2.27
N SER A 333 -12.66 6.76 -3.22
CA SER A 333 -12.39 7.48 -4.46
C SER A 333 -13.64 7.62 -5.34
N GLU A 334 -14.46 6.56 -5.45
CA GLU A 334 -15.76 6.64 -6.14
C GLU A 334 -16.70 7.66 -5.48
N SER A 335 -16.75 7.67 -4.14
CA SER A 335 -17.55 8.65 -3.40
C SER A 335 -17.08 10.08 -3.64
N VAL A 336 -15.76 10.31 -3.65
CA VAL A 336 -15.16 11.61 -3.96
C VAL A 336 -15.51 12.05 -5.39
N LEU A 337 -15.43 11.17 -6.38
CA LEU A 337 -15.83 11.48 -7.76
C LEU A 337 -17.30 11.91 -7.85
N SER A 338 -18.20 11.23 -7.13
CA SER A 338 -19.61 11.64 -7.06
C SER A 338 -19.77 13.04 -6.44
N SER A 339 -19.05 13.34 -5.35
CA SER A 339 -19.09 14.67 -4.73
C SER A 339 -18.50 15.76 -5.62
N VAL A 340 -17.47 15.44 -6.42
CA VAL A 340 -16.88 16.33 -7.42
C VAL A 340 -17.92 16.69 -8.49
N ASP A 341 -18.65 15.71 -9.03
CA ASP A 341 -19.69 15.96 -10.04
C ASP A 341 -20.85 16.79 -9.46
N GLU A 342 -21.28 16.53 -8.22
CA GLU A 342 -22.29 17.34 -7.52
C GLU A 342 -21.81 18.78 -7.27
N THR A 343 -20.55 18.95 -6.86
CA THR A 343 -19.94 20.27 -6.67
C THR A 343 -19.86 21.02 -8.00
N SER A 344 -19.50 20.35 -9.09
CA SER A 344 -19.46 20.93 -10.44
C SER A 344 -20.83 21.45 -10.88
N SER A 345 -21.89 20.65 -10.66
CA SER A 345 -23.27 21.07 -10.93
C SER A 345 -23.68 22.29 -10.11
N SER A 346 -23.33 22.30 -8.82
CA SER A 346 -23.60 23.43 -7.91
C SER A 346 -22.91 24.72 -8.37
N VAL A 347 -21.66 24.62 -8.83
CA VAL A 347 -20.91 25.76 -9.37
C VAL A 347 -21.53 26.28 -10.67
N ASN A 348 -22.03 25.40 -11.53
CA ASN A 348 -22.78 25.82 -12.72
C ASN A 348 -24.06 26.60 -12.35
N ASN A 349 -24.80 26.16 -11.33
CA ASN A 349 -25.98 26.89 -10.84
C ASN A 349 -25.61 28.27 -10.26
N ILE A 350 -24.45 28.37 -9.60
CA ILE A 350 -23.90 29.66 -9.15
C ILE A 350 -23.65 30.59 -10.35
N TYR A 351 -23.06 30.10 -11.44
CA TYR A 351 -22.85 30.89 -12.65
C TYR A 351 -24.15 31.43 -13.24
N VAL A 352 -25.16 30.58 -13.39
CA VAL A 352 -26.49 31.00 -13.89
C VAL A 352 -27.10 32.08 -12.98
N SER A 353 -26.95 31.91 -11.66
CA SER A 353 -27.45 32.88 -10.68
C SER A 353 -26.73 34.23 -10.77
N ILE A 354 -25.40 34.23 -10.94
CA ILE A 354 -24.59 35.43 -11.12
C ILE A 354 -24.98 36.16 -12.41
N GLU A 355 -25.19 35.43 -13.51
CA GLU A 355 -25.64 36.02 -14.78
C GLU A 355 -27.03 36.68 -14.63
N GLN A 356 -27.95 36.01 -13.93
CA GLN A 356 -29.27 36.55 -13.66
C GLN A 356 -29.21 37.81 -12.77
N VAL A 357 -28.35 37.82 -11.74
CA VAL A 357 -28.11 39.01 -10.93
C VAL A 357 -27.56 40.14 -11.79
N SER A 358 -26.61 39.87 -12.70
CA SER A 358 -26.08 40.89 -13.60
C SER A 358 -27.18 41.51 -14.48
N LYS A 359 -28.05 40.69 -15.09
CA LYS A 359 -29.18 41.19 -15.89
C LYS A 359 -30.15 42.03 -15.06
N ASN A 360 -30.43 41.60 -13.83
CA ASN A 360 -31.30 42.36 -12.92
C ASN A 360 -30.68 43.72 -12.53
N LEU A 361 -29.35 43.80 -12.42
CA LEU A 361 -28.66 45.07 -12.16
C LEU A 361 -28.74 46.02 -13.35
N ASP A 362 -28.68 45.51 -14.58
CA ASP A 362 -28.89 46.34 -15.78
C ASP A 362 -30.29 46.96 -15.78
N TYR A 363 -31.33 46.16 -15.49
CA TYR A 363 -32.70 46.66 -15.34
C TYR A 363 -32.85 47.65 -14.19
N LEU A 364 -32.19 47.40 -13.06
CA LEU A 364 -32.21 48.30 -11.92
C LEU A 364 -31.55 49.65 -12.29
N SER A 365 -30.43 49.63 -13.00
CA SER A 365 -29.75 50.84 -13.47
C SER A 365 -30.65 51.68 -14.38
N GLU A 366 -31.32 51.04 -15.35
CA GLU A 366 -32.27 51.74 -16.22
C GLU A 366 -33.45 52.33 -15.41
N SER A 367 -33.94 51.61 -14.40
CA SER A 367 -35.02 52.08 -13.54
C SER A 367 -34.59 53.25 -12.65
N ILE A 368 -33.34 53.27 -12.19
CA ILE A 368 -32.74 54.38 -11.44
C ILE A 368 -32.66 55.63 -12.32
N ASP A 369 -32.16 55.52 -13.55
CA ASP A 369 -32.03 56.65 -14.47
C ASP A 369 -33.40 57.28 -14.81
N LYS A 370 -34.40 56.42 -15.06
CA LYS A 370 -35.79 56.86 -15.27
C LYS A 370 -36.36 57.54 -14.03
N SER A 371 -36.11 57.00 -12.84
CA SER A 371 -36.59 57.58 -11.58
C SER A 371 -35.93 58.92 -11.29
N ALA A 372 -34.62 59.05 -11.53
CA ALA A 372 -33.89 60.30 -11.38
C ALA A 372 -34.44 61.39 -12.31
N SER A 373 -34.63 61.04 -13.59
CA SER A 373 -35.23 61.95 -14.59
C SER A 373 -36.64 62.40 -14.18
N ALA A 374 -37.47 61.47 -13.69
CA ALA A 374 -38.81 61.80 -13.20
C ALA A 374 -38.78 62.72 -11.96
N MET A 375 -37.81 62.55 -11.06
CA MET A 375 -37.64 63.45 -9.91
C MET A 375 -37.19 64.86 -10.32
N GLU A 376 -36.32 64.98 -11.34
CA GLU A 376 -35.93 66.28 -11.90
C GLU A 376 -37.14 67.00 -12.53
N GLU A 377 -37.95 66.27 -13.28
CA GLU A 377 -39.19 66.80 -13.86
C GLU A 377 -40.17 67.25 -12.77
N LEU A 378 -40.40 66.41 -11.76
CA LEU A 378 -41.26 66.75 -10.60
C LEU A 378 -40.77 68.00 -9.87
N ASN A 379 -39.46 68.13 -9.65
CA ASN A 379 -38.88 69.31 -9.01
C ASN A 379 -39.14 70.59 -9.82
N SER A 380 -39.08 70.49 -11.16
CA SER A 380 -39.45 71.59 -12.06
C SER A 380 -40.95 71.92 -11.98
N THR A 381 -41.81 70.90 -11.99
CA THR A 381 -43.27 71.10 -11.87
C THR A 381 -43.65 71.75 -10.54
N ILE A 382 -43.05 71.32 -9.43
CA ILE A 382 -43.26 71.89 -8.09
C ILE A 382 -42.93 73.39 -8.10
N LYS A 383 -41.81 73.81 -8.68
CA LYS A 383 -41.45 75.23 -8.81
C LYS A 383 -42.46 76.02 -9.64
N ASN A 384 -42.97 75.43 -10.73
CA ASN A 384 -43.99 76.07 -11.56
C ASN A 384 -45.32 76.23 -10.81
N VAL A 385 -45.70 75.25 -9.99
CA VAL A 385 -46.89 75.32 -9.11
C VAL A 385 -46.70 76.38 -8.03
N GLU A 386 -45.53 76.43 -7.38
CA GLU A 386 -45.19 77.47 -6.40
C GLU A 386 -45.33 78.88 -6.99
N GLN A 387 -44.74 79.11 -8.17
CA GLN A 387 -44.83 80.37 -8.88
C GLN A 387 -46.28 80.71 -9.26
N SER A 388 -47.03 79.72 -9.75
CA SER A 388 -48.44 79.90 -10.12
C SER A 388 -49.30 80.26 -8.91
N ALA A 389 -49.09 79.60 -7.77
CA ALA A 389 -49.78 79.91 -6.52
C ALA A 389 -49.46 81.34 -6.05
N ALA A 390 -48.20 81.77 -6.13
CA ALA A 390 -47.80 83.14 -5.79
C ALA A 390 -48.47 84.19 -6.69
N ILE A 391 -48.53 83.95 -8.01
CA ILE A 391 -49.21 84.83 -8.96
C ILE A 391 -50.73 84.86 -8.67
N SER A 392 -51.36 83.71 -8.47
CA SER A 392 -52.79 83.62 -8.13
C SER A 392 -53.13 84.33 -6.83
N HIS A 393 -52.25 84.26 -5.82
CA HIS A 393 -52.39 84.99 -4.57
C HIS A 393 -52.36 86.51 -4.81
N GLN A 394 -51.39 86.99 -5.58
CA GLN A 394 -51.26 88.41 -5.93
C GLN A 394 -52.48 88.93 -6.71
N VAL A 395 -52.95 88.18 -7.70
CA VAL A 395 -54.14 88.52 -8.49
C VAL A 395 -55.37 88.58 -7.59
N SER A 396 -55.57 87.60 -6.72
CA SER A 396 -56.69 87.59 -5.77
C SER A 396 -56.65 88.78 -4.81
N SER A 397 -55.45 89.16 -4.33
CA SER A 397 -55.26 90.37 -3.51
C SER A 397 -55.64 91.64 -4.27
N THR A 398 -55.23 91.76 -5.55
CA THR A 398 -55.62 92.91 -6.38
C THR A 398 -57.13 92.96 -6.63
N VAL A 399 -57.79 91.82 -6.88
CA VAL A 399 -59.24 91.76 -7.06
C VAL A 399 -59.96 92.18 -5.77
N LYS A 400 -59.50 91.72 -4.60
CA LYS A 400 -60.02 92.14 -3.29
C LYS A 400 -59.94 93.66 -3.12
N GLU A 401 -58.79 94.27 -3.39
CA GLU A 401 -58.60 95.73 -3.30
C GLU A 401 -59.51 96.49 -4.27
N LYS A 402 -59.66 96.01 -5.51
CA LYS A 402 -60.54 96.63 -6.50
C LYS A 402 -62.03 96.48 -6.15
N ALA A 403 -62.44 95.34 -5.59
CA ALA A 403 -63.79 95.13 -5.12
C ALA A 403 -64.14 96.05 -3.95
N ASP A 404 -63.22 96.20 -2.97
CA ASP A 404 -63.40 97.09 -1.83
C ASP A 404 -63.48 98.56 -2.25
N SER A 405 -62.55 99.01 -3.11
CA SER A 405 -62.60 100.35 -3.70
C SER A 405 -63.87 100.58 -4.52
N GLY A 406 -64.32 99.60 -5.30
CA GLY A 406 -65.57 99.67 -6.05
C GLY A 406 -66.78 99.79 -5.13
N ARG A 407 -66.78 99.09 -3.99
CA ARG A 407 -67.86 99.14 -3.00
C ARG A 407 -67.98 100.54 -2.41
N THR A 408 -66.87 101.16 -2.02
CA THR A 408 -66.86 102.55 -1.53
C THR A 408 -67.47 103.53 -2.54
N VAL A 409 -67.11 103.42 -3.83
CA VAL A 409 -67.67 104.29 -4.88
C VAL A 409 -69.19 104.07 -5.05
N VAL A 410 -69.66 102.82 -4.94
CA VAL A 410 -71.09 102.50 -5.00
C VAL A 410 -71.83 103.06 -3.79
N GLU A 411 -71.26 102.97 -2.58
CA GLU A 411 -71.83 103.57 -1.37
C GLU A 411 -71.95 105.09 -1.48
N GLU A 412 -70.90 105.78 -1.96
CA GLU A 412 -70.94 107.22 -2.24
C GLU A 412 -72.01 107.55 -3.29
N THR A 413 -72.15 106.73 -4.33
CA THR A 413 -73.17 106.92 -5.38
C THR A 413 -74.59 106.76 -4.83
N ILE A 414 -74.83 105.79 -3.95
CA ILE A 414 -76.12 105.61 -3.27
C ILE A 414 -76.44 106.83 -2.41
N HIS A 415 -75.45 107.36 -1.67
CA HIS A 415 -75.64 108.55 -0.84
C HIS A 415 -75.99 109.78 -1.69
N ALA A 416 -75.29 110.00 -2.81
CA ALA A 416 -75.60 111.07 -3.75
C ALA A 416 -77.01 110.93 -4.36
N LEU A 417 -77.44 109.71 -4.69
CA LEU A 417 -78.79 109.45 -5.18
C LEU A 417 -79.86 109.71 -4.12
N ALA A 418 -79.58 109.42 -2.84
CA ALA A 418 -80.48 109.73 -1.74
C ALA A 418 -80.64 111.25 -1.55
N GLU A 419 -79.57 112.03 -1.73
CA GLU A 419 -79.64 113.50 -1.74
C GLU A 419 -80.46 114.03 -2.92
N ILE A 420 -80.25 113.47 -4.11
CA ILE A 420 -81.06 113.79 -5.30
C ILE A 420 -82.54 113.45 -5.06
N GLN A 421 -82.83 112.31 -4.43
CA GLN A 421 -84.20 111.92 -4.10
C GLN A 421 -84.89 112.97 -3.22
N ASN A 422 -84.19 113.46 -2.19
CA ASN A 422 -84.71 114.53 -1.33
C ASN A 422 -84.96 115.83 -2.11
N SER A 423 -84.04 116.22 -3.00
CA SER A 423 -84.21 117.40 -3.87
C SER A 423 -85.41 117.28 -4.83
N VAL A 424 -85.63 116.08 -5.39
CA VAL A 424 -86.78 115.77 -6.24
C VAL A 424 -88.09 115.83 -5.44
N ASP A 425 -88.11 115.31 -4.21
CA ASP A 425 -89.28 115.38 -3.32
C ASP A 425 -89.64 116.84 -2.96
N LEU A 426 -88.63 117.67 -2.62
CA LEU A 426 -88.83 119.11 -2.38
C LEU A 426 -89.36 119.84 -3.63
N SER A 427 -88.87 119.47 -4.80
CA SER A 427 -89.31 120.05 -6.08
C SER A 427 -90.76 119.65 -6.40
N PHE A 428 -91.14 118.41 -6.10
CA PHE A 428 -92.51 117.93 -6.26
C PHE A 428 -93.49 118.70 -5.37
N ASP A 429 -93.13 118.90 -4.10
CA ASP A 429 -93.93 119.69 -3.15
C ASP A 429 -94.02 121.17 -3.56
N ALA A 430 -92.94 121.74 -4.12
CA ALA A 430 -92.97 123.09 -4.67
C ALA A 430 -93.94 123.22 -5.85
N MET A 431 -93.93 122.27 -6.80
CA MET A 431 -94.88 122.27 -7.92
C MET A 431 -96.33 122.09 -7.46
N LYS A 432 -96.57 121.22 -6.47
CA LYS A 432 -97.90 121.06 -5.87
C LYS A 432 -98.43 122.37 -5.30
N ARG A 433 -97.61 123.09 -4.52
CA ARG A 433 -97.97 124.42 -3.99
C ARG A 433 -98.20 125.45 -5.09
N LEU A 434 -97.42 125.41 -6.18
CA LEU A 434 -97.63 126.29 -7.33
C LEU A 434 -98.98 126.03 -8.00
N THR A 435 -99.33 124.76 -8.24
CA THR A 435 -100.66 124.38 -8.78
C THR A 435 -101.79 124.85 -7.87
N GLU A 436 -101.67 124.65 -6.56
CA GLU A 436 -102.67 125.12 -5.57
C GLU A 436 -102.81 126.65 -5.56
N ASN A 437 -101.70 127.39 -5.60
CA ASN A 437 -101.72 128.85 -5.63
C ASN A 437 -102.26 129.40 -6.96
N SER A 438 -101.90 128.81 -8.09
CA SER A 438 -102.43 129.20 -9.41
C SER A 438 -103.95 129.01 -9.48
N GLY A 439 -104.48 127.89 -8.96
CA GLY A 439 -105.93 127.69 -8.88
C GLY A 439 -106.64 128.69 -7.96
N ARG A 440 -105.98 129.15 -6.89
CA ARG A 440 -106.52 130.25 -6.06
C ARG A 440 -106.54 131.58 -6.81
N ILE A 441 -105.50 131.88 -7.61
CA ILE A 441 -105.45 133.08 -8.43
C ILE A 441 -106.54 133.04 -9.50
N GLU A 442 -106.71 131.91 -10.20
CA GLU A 442 -107.78 131.68 -11.17
C GLU A 442 -109.17 132.01 -10.58
N SER A 443 -109.45 131.52 -9.36
CA SER A 443 -110.70 131.81 -8.65
C SER A 443 -110.88 133.31 -8.35
N ILE A 444 -109.82 134.00 -7.93
CA ILE A 444 -109.85 135.46 -7.68
C ILE A 444 -110.09 136.23 -8.99
N VAL A 445 -109.38 135.89 -10.06
CA VAL A 445 -109.52 136.52 -11.38
C VAL A 445 -110.94 136.30 -11.92
N GLY A 446 -111.52 135.12 -11.71
CA GLY A 446 -112.92 134.83 -12.00
C GLY A 446 -113.89 135.78 -11.27
N VAL A 447 -113.68 136.01 -9.97
CA VAL A 447 -114.48 136.99 -9.19
C VAL A 447 -114.28 138.41 -9.70
N ILE A 448 -113.06 138.81 -10.05
CA ILE A 448 -112.79 140.16 -10.60
C ILE A 448 -113.48 140.32 -11.96
N ASN A 449 -113.43 139.32 -12.84
CA ASN A 449 -114.11 139.34 -14.13
C ASN A 449 -115.63 139.46 -13.94
N ASP A 450 -116.20 138.75 -12.96
CA ASP A 450 -117.63 138.87 -12.62
C ASP A 450 -118.00 140.25 -12.06
N ILE A 451 -117.19 140.81 -11.16
CA ILE A 451 -117.36 142.19 -10.66
C ILE A 451 -117.29 143.17 -11.83
N THR A 452 -116.32 142.99 -12.72
CA THR A 452 -116.11 143.84 -13.88
C THR A 452 -117.30 143.77 -14.84
N LYS A 453 -117.84 142.58 -15.14
CA LYS A 453 -119.08 142.46 -15.94
C LYS A 453 -120.25 143.19 -15.29
N ARG A 454 -120.40 143.08 -13.96
CA ARG A 454 -121.45 143.80 -13.20
C ARG A 454 -121.22 145.32 -13.23
N THR A 455 -119.99 145.79 -13.08
CA THR A 455 -119.63 147.20 -13.13
C THR A 455 -119.88 147.78 -14.53
N ASN A 456 -119.54 147.07 -15.60
CA ASN A 456 -119.85 147.46 -16.98
C ASN A 456 -121.37 147.60 -17.20
N LEU A 457 -122.18 146.67 -16.66
CA LEU A 457 -123.64 146.75 -16.74
C LEU A 457 -124.21 147.91 -15.90
N LEU A 458 -123.69 148.14 -14.70
CA LEU A 458 -124.08 149.28 -13.85
C LEU A 458 -123.72 150.62 -14.49
N ALA A 459 -122.52 150.72 -15.06
CA ALA A 459 -122.04 151.89 -15.78
C ALA A 459 -122.87 152.15 -17.04
N LEU A 460 -123.20 151.10 -17.82
CA LEU A 460 -124.12 151.20 -18.94
C LEU A 460 -125.49 151.74 -18.52
N ASN A 461 -126.07 151.20 -17.44
CA ASN A 461 -127.34 151.68 -16.90
C ASN A 461 -127.24 153.15 -16.44
N ALA A 462 -126.13 153.54 -15.81
CA ALA A 462 -125.87 154.92 -15.40
C ALA A 462 -125.72 155.87 -16.61
N SER A 463 -125.01 155.46 -17.67
CA SER A 463 -124.90 156.23 -18.93
C SER A 463 -126.27 156.41 -19.60
N ILE A 464 -127.11 155.37 -19.59
CA ILE A 464 -128.49 155.45 -20.12
C ILE A 464 -129.34 156.46 -19.31
N ILE A 465 -129.29 156.39 -17.97
CA ILE A 465 -130.02 157.32 -17.10
C ILE A 465 -129.50 158.75 -17.25
N ALA A 466 -128.20 158.95 -17.37
CA ALA A 466 -127.57 160.25 -17.61
C ALA A 466 -127.98 160.84 -18.97
N ALA A 467 -128.07 160.02 -20.01
CA ALA A 467 -128.60 160.43 -21.31
C ALA A 467 -130.11 160.79 -21.22
N GLN A 468 -130.87 160.07 -20.40
CA GLN A 468 -132.30 160.35 -20.13
C GLN A 468 -132.52 161.68 -19.38
N ALA A 469 -131.60 162.09 -18.51
CA ALA A 469 -131.68 163.34 -17.74
C ALA A 469 -131.30 164.62 -18.54
N GLY A 470 -130.92 164.49 -19.82
CA GLY A 470 -130.65 165.61 -20.72
C GLY A 470 -129.47 166.50 -20.26
N GLU A 471 -129.65 167.83 -20.28
CA GLU A 471 -128.60 168.80 -19.90
C GLU A 471 -128.10 168.62 -18.46
N TYR A 472 -128.97 168.20 -17.53
CA TYR A 472 -128.62 167.98 -16.11
C TYR A 472 -127.80 166.69 -15.88
N GLY A 473 -127.78 165.76 -16.85
CA GLY A 473 -127.09 164.47 -16.77
C GLY A 473 -125.71 164.42 -17.42
N LYS A 474 -125.31 165.46 -18.18
CA LYS A 474 -124.05 165.48 -18.96
C LYS A 474 -122.81 165.12 -18.13
N SER A 475 -122.63 165.72 -16.96
CA SER A 475 -121.48 165.45 -16.09
C SER A 475 -121.48 164.02 -15.54
N PHE A 476 -122.66 163.45 -15.28
CA PHE A 476 -122.81 162.06 -14.84
C PHE A 476 -122.58 161.06 -15.98
N GLY A 477 -122.98 161.39 -17.20
CA GLY A 477 -122.80 160.54 -18.38
C GLY A 477 -121.32 160.32 -18.72
N VAL A 478 -120.50 161.39 -18.64
CA VAL A 478 -119.04 161.28 -18.86
C VAL A 478 -118.40 160.34 -17.82
N VAL A 479 -118.79 160.44 -16.55
CA VAL A 479 -118.28 159.56 -15.49
C VAL A 479 -118.73 158.12 -15.71
N ALA A 480 -119.97 157.89 -16.12
CA ALA A 480 -120.50 156.55 -16.40
C ALA A 480 -119.82 155.90 -17.61
N ASP A 481 -119.56 156.64 -18.69
CA ASP A 481 -118.81 156.12 -19.84
C ASP A 481 -117.33 155.85 -19.50
N GLU A 482 -116.71 156.66 -18.64
CA GLU A 482 -115.35 156.41 -18.15
C GLU A 482 -115.28 155.14 -17.27
N ILE A 483 -116.25 154.94 -16.37
CA ILE A 483 -116.35 153.70 -15.56
C ILE A 483 -116.58 152.49 -16.48
N ARG A 484 -117.41 152.64 -17.51
CA ARG A 484 -117.66 151.58 -18.50
C ARG A 484 -116.39 151.21 -19.25
N ASN A 485 -115.64 152.21 -19.73
CA ASN A 485 -114.38 152.00 -20.44
C ASN A 485 -113.34 151.33 -19.52
N LEU A 486 -113.19 151.81 -18.29
CA LEU A 486 -112.30 151.22 -17.28
C LEU A 486 -112.69 149.78 -16.96
N SER A 487 -114.00 149.49 -16.93
CA SER A 487 -114.52 148.14 -16.74
C SER A 487 -114.23 147.23 -17.94
N LEU A 488 -114.40 147.67 -19.18
CA LEU A 488 -114.03 146.87 -20.35
C LEU A 488 -112.52 146.59 -20.39
N GLN A 489 -111.70 147.60 -20.09
CA GLN A 489 -110.25 147.45 -20.00
C GLN A 489 -109.83 146.49 -18.88
N THR A 490 -110.46 146.58 -17.71
CA THR A 490 -110.24 145.63 -16.60
C THR A 490 -110.64 144.21 -17.01
N GLY A 491 -111.72 144.05 -17.77
CA GLY A 491 -112.21 142.77 -18.24
C GLY A 491 -111.24 142.11 -19.22
N GLN A 492 -110.70 142.90 -20.16
CA GLN A 492 -109.65 142.44 -21.06
C GLN A 492 -108.39 142.02 -20.28
N SER A 493 -107.91 142.82 -19.35
CA SER A 493 -106.75 142.46 -18.53
C SER A 493 -106.99 141.22 -17.67
N THR A 494 -108.21 141.01 -17.14
CA THR A 494 -108.53 139.74 -16.44
C THR A 494 -108.53 138.54 -17.38
N GLY A 495 -108.91 138.71 -18.65
CA GLY A 495 -108.81 137.67 -19.67
C GLY A 495 -107.36 137.28 -19.94
N GLU A 496 -106.50 138.28 -20.20
CA GLU A 496 -105.05 138.06 -20.39
C GLU A 496 -104.40 137.38 -19.16
N ILE A 497 -104.80 137.76 -17.94
CA ILE A 497 -104.32 137.08 -16.72
C ILE A 497 -104.82 135.63 -16.65
N THR A 498 -106.06 135.35 -17.08
CA THR A 498 -106.61 133.98 -17.10
C THR A 498 -105.78 133.09 -18.03
N ASP A 499 -105.49 133.56 -19.24
CA ASP A 499 -104.67 132.82 -20.22
C ASP A 499 -103.26 132.51 -19.65
N ILE A 500 -102.62 133.47 -18.98
CA ILE A 500 -101.32 133.28 -18.33
C ILE A 500 -101.41 132.23 -17.20
N ILE A 501 -102.48 132.24 -16.40
CA ILE A 501 -102.66 131.26 -15.33
C ILE A 501 -102.91 129.86 -15.88
N GLU A 502 -103.69 129.72 -16.96
CA GLU A 502 -103.89 128.45 -17.66
C GLU A 502 -102.56 127.90 -18.20
N GLU A 503 -101.72 128.76 -18.80
CA GLU A 503 -100.38 128.39 -19.26
C GLU A 503 -99.49 127.94 -18.10
N ILE A 504 -99.42 128.70 -16.99
CA ILE A 504 -98.67 128.33 -15.79
C ILE A 504 -99.15 126.98 -15.23
N MET A 505 -100.46 126.74 -15.18
CA MET A 505 -101.02 125.48 -14.69
C MET A 505 -100.63 124.30 -15.59
N LYS A 506 -100.70 124.48 -16.90
CA LYS A 506 -100.29 123.47 -17.88
C LYS A 506 -98.79 123.15 -17.76
N GLU A 507 -97.93 124.18 -17.68
CA GLU A 507 -96.49 123.99 -17.48
C GLU A 507 -96.16 123.35 -16.13
N SER A 508 -96.83 123.77 -15.06
CA SER A 508 -96.68 123.19 -13.72
C SER A 508 -97.06 121.71 -13.69
N HIS A 509 -98.14 121.33 -14.38
CA HIS A 509 -98.56 119.93 -14.48
C HIS A 509 -97.53 119.09 -15.23
N SER A 510 -97.03 119.59 -16.37
CA SER A 510 -95.96 118.95 -17.13
C SER A 510 -94.68 118.79 -16.30
N ALA A 511 -94.27 119.83 -15.57
CA ALA A 511 -93.13 119.80 -14.67
C ALA A 511 -93.32 118.77 -13.54
N ALA A 512 -94.50 118.71 -12.92
CA ALA A 512 -94.82 117.72 -11.89
C ALA A 512 -94.75 116.28 -12.40
N GLN A 513 -95.23 116.02 -13.64
CA GLN A 513 -95.09 114.70 -14.28
C GLN A 513 -93.63 114.32 -14.48
N ASN A 514 -92.79 115.24 -14.98
CA ASN A 514 -91.35 115.01 -15.17
C ASN A 514 -90.61 114.77 -13.85
N ILE A 515 -90.97 115.51 -12.79
CA ILE A 515 -90.42 115.31 -11.44
C ILE A 515 -90.83 113.92 -10.90
N SER A 516 -92.08 113.51 -11.10
CA SER A 516 -92.54 112.17 -10.69
C SER A 516 -91.81 111.06 -11.44
N ALA A 517 -91.56 111.24 -12.74
CA ALA A 517 -90.76 110.29 -13.52
C ALA A 517 -89.31 110.24 -13.02
N SER A 518 -88.73 111.40 -12.69
CA SER A 518 -87.37 111.50 -12.12
C SER A 518 -87.26 110.79 -10.77
N LYS A 519 -88.27 110.92 -9.91
CA LYS A 519 -88.35 110.22 -8.62
C LYS A 519 -88.24 108.70 -8.78
N GLU A 520 -88.95 108.14 -9.77
CA GLU A 520 -88.92 106.71 -10.02
C GLU A 520 -87.57 106.24 -10.59
N LEU A 521 -86.93 107.04 -11.45
CA LEU A 521 -85.59 106.75 -11.97
C LEU A 521 -84.54 106.76 -10.86
N VAL A 522 -84.60 107.72 -9.92
CA VAL A 522 -83.69 107.78 -8.77
C VAL A 522 -83.88 106.57 -7.86
N ARG A 523 -85.14 106.19 -7.57
CA ARG A 523 -85.45 104.98 -6.78
C ARG A 523 -84.88 103.72 -7.41
N LYS A 524 -85.00 103.59 -8.73
CA LYS A 524 -84.37 102.49 -9.49
C LYS A 524 -82.85 102.52 -9.40
N GLY A 525 -82.24 103.71 -9.47
CA GLY A 525 -80.79 103.90 -9.30
C GLY A 525 -80.28 103.43 -7.94
N VAL A 526 -80.98 103.79 -6.85
CA VAL A 526 -80.62 103.35 -5.49
C VAL A 526 -80.68 101.82 -5.36
N ASN A 527 -81.73 101.19 -5.89
CA ASN A 527 -81.85 99.73 -5.87
C ASN A 527 -80.71 99.05 -6.66
N LEU A 528 -80.43 99.52 -7.88
CA LEU A 528 -79.32 98.99 -8.69
C LEU A 528 -77.96 99.17 -8.00
N GLY A 529 -77.74 100.30 -7.33
CA GLY A 529 -76.56 100.52 -6.49
C GLY A 529 -76.44 99.49 -5.37
N GLY A 530 -77.53 99.22 -4.64
CA GLY A 530 -77.54 98.21 -3.58
C GLY A 530 -77.20 96.81 -4.07
N VAL A 531 -77.78 96.38 -5.21
CA VAL A 531 -77.47 95.09 -5.84
C VAL A 531 -76.00 95.01 -6.29
N MET A 532 -75.46 96.09 -6.83
CA MET A 532 -74.03 96.17 -7.19
C MET A 532 -73.14 96.05 -5.95
N GLY A 533 -73.48 96.72 -4.84
CA GLY A 533 -72.76 96.64 -3.57
C GLY A 533 -72.66 95.21 -3.04
N GLN A 534 -73.78 94.47 -3.03
CA GLN A 534 -73.81 93.05 -2.65
C GLN A 534 -72.95 92.18 -3.57
N SER A 535 -72.95 92.48 -4.87
CA SER A 535 -72.17 91.72 -5.84
C SER A 535 -70.65 91.91 -5.63
N LEU A 536 -70.23 93.13 -5.29
CA LEU A 536 -68.84 93.44 -4.94
C LEU A 536 -68.40 92.80 -3.62
N GLU A 537 -69.30 92.70 -2.64
CA GLU A 537 -69.05 91.98 -1.38
C GLU A 537 -68.79 90.48 -1.62
N VAL A 538 -69.59 89.82 -2.47
CA VAL A 538 -69.38 88.42 -2.85
C VAL A 538 -68.05 88.23 -3.60
N ILE A 539 -67.65 89.18 -4.46
CA ILE A 539 -66.35 89.15 -5.16
C ILE A 539 -65.19 89.28 -4.15
N GLN A 540 -65.33 90.17 -3.16
CA GLN A 540 -64.33 90.35 -2.12
C GLN A 540 -64.15 89.06 -1.29
N GLU A 541 -65.24 88.45 -0.83
CA GLU A 541 -65.21 87.19 -0.08
C GLU A 541 -64.58 86.06 -0.89
N SER A 542 -64.97 85.93 -2.17
CA SER A 542 -64.41 84.92 -3.08
C SER A 542 -62.91 85.11 -3.30
N SER A 543 -62.45 86.37 -3.33
CA SER A 543 -61.03 86.70 -3.47
C SER A 543 -60.24 86.32 -2.22
N VAL A 544 -60.78 86.57 -1.02
CA VAL A 544 -60.17 86.13 0.26
C VAL A 544 -60.06 84.60 0.29
N ARG A 545 -61.12 83.89 -0.05
CA ARG A 545 -61.09 82.41 -0.11
C ARG A 545 -60.06 81.88 -1.10
N SER A 546 -59.87 82.57 -2.23
CA SER A 546 -58.83 82.22 -3.21
C SER A 546 -57.41 82.47 -2.68
N MET A 547 -57.22 83.51 -1.87
CA MET A 547 -55.96 83.78 -1.18
C MET A 547 -55.63 82.68 -0.14
N ASP A 548 -56.62 82.21 0.60
CA ASP A 548 -56.44 81.12 1.58
C ASP A 548 -56.06 79.80 0.88
N MET A 549 -56.76 79.46 -0.22
CA MET A 549 -56.46 78.25 -1.00
C MET A 549 -55.06 78.30 -1.62
N THR A 550 -54.62 79.47 -2.10
CA THR A 550 -53.26 79.62 -2.63
C THR A 550 -52.19 79.51 -1.54
N HIS A 551 -52.51 79.91 -0.31
CA HIS A 551 -51.64 79.68 0.85
C HIS A 551 -51.51 78.19 1.17
N GLU A 552 -52.60 77.43 1.17
CA GLU A 552 -52.57 75.97 1.36
C GLU A 552 -51.77 75.26 0.26
N ILE A 553 -51.95 75.67 -1.01
CA ILE A 553 -51.17 75.14 -2.14
C ILE A 553 -49.68 75.38 -1.91
N LYS A 554 -49.28 76.58 -1.46
CA LYS A 554 -47.88 76.89 -1.16
C LYS A 554 -47.32 75.93 -0.11
N THR A 555 -48.01 75.74 1.01
CA THR A 555 -47.57 74.81 2.07
C THR A 555 -47.45 73.38 1.57
N ALA A 556 -48.42 72.89 0.80
CA ALA A 556 -48.37 71.56 0.20
C ALA A 556 -47.18 71.42 -0.78
N THR A 557 -46.89 72.46 -1.55
CA THR A 557 -45.77 72.48 -2.51
C THR A 557 -44.41 72.47 -1.80
N GLU A 558 -44.27 73.16 -0.67
CA GLU A 558 -43.06 73.11 0.18
C GLU A 558 -42.83 71.70 0.76
N GLU A 559 -43.88 71.01 1.18
CA GLU A 559 -43.80 69.63 1.67
C GLU A 559 -43.45 68.64 0.54
N GLN A 560 -44.04 68.83 -0.64
CA GLN A 560 -43.70 68.06 -1.84
C GLN A 560 -42.23 68.25 -2.24
N ALA A 561 -41.72 69.49 -2.21
CA ALA A 561 -40.32 69.77 -2.52
C ALA A 561 -39.36 69.01 -1.61
N ARG A 562 -39.65 68.98 -0.29
CA ARG A 562 -38.87 68.20 0.68
C ARG A 562 -38.95 66.71 0.41
N SER A 563 -40.13 66.21 0.05
CA SER A 563 -40.35 64.80 -0.27
C SER A 563 -39.56 64.37 -1.52
N VAL A 564 -39.56 65.19 -2.57
CA VAL A 564 -38.77 64.95 -3.78
C VAL A 564 -37.28 64.89 -3.45
N GLN A 565 -36.75 65.79 -2.62
CA GLN A 565 -35.34 65.73 -2.20
C GLN A 565 -35.00 64.42 -1.48
N LEU A 566 -35.87 63.95 -0.59
CA LEU A 566 -35.68 62.68 0.12
C LEU A 566 -35.69 61.48 -0.84
N VAL A 567 -36.59 61.49 -1.82
CA VAL A 567 -36.66 60.44 -2.85
C VAL A 567 -35.42 60.47 -3.74
N THR A 568 -34.97 61.64 -4.18
CA THR A 568 -33.72 61.79 -4.95
C THR A 568 -32.53 61.19 -4.20
N HIS A 569 -32.39 61.50 -2.91
CA HIS A 569 -31.31 60.93 -2.10
C HIS A 569 -31.43 59.41 -1.95
N SER A 570 -32.67 58.89 -1.87
CA SER A 570 -32.90 57.45 -1.84
C SER A 570 -32.50 56.78 -3.16
N ILE A 571 -32.77 57.43 -4.31
CA ILE A 571 -32.34 56.96 -5.64
C ILE A 571 -30.80 56.92 -5.73
N GLU A 572 -30.10 57.94 -5.23
CA GLU A 572 -28.63 57.96 -5.16
C GLU A 572 -28.08 56.78 -4.34
N ASN A 573 -28.69 56.51 -3.18
CA ASN A 573 -28.31 55.39 -2.32
C ASN A 573 -28.54 54.03 -3.01
N VAL A 574 -29.66 53.86 -3.71
CA VAL A 574 -29.96 52.65 -4.49
C VAL A 574 -28.97 52.49 -5.65
N SER A 575 -28.56 53.58 -6.30
CA SER A 575 -27.50 53.58 -7.32
C SER A 575 -26.15 53.12 -6.77
N SER A 576 -25.73 53.68 -5.63
CA SER A 576 -24.51 53.25 -4.95
C SER A 576 -24.55 51.76 -4.58
N MET A 577 -25.69 51.30 -4.02
CA MET A 577 -25.89 49.89 -3.68
C MET A 577 -25.83 48.99 -4.94
N SER A 578 -26.48 49.39 -6.03
CA SER A 578 -26.43 48.66 -7.31
C SER A 578 -24.99 48.48 -7.80
N SER A 579 -24.18 49.54 -7.74
CA SER A 579 -22.75 49.49 -8.10
C SER A 579 -21.94 48.53 -7.20
N GLN A 580 -22.23 48.50 -5.90
CA GLN A 580 -21.59 47.56 -4.98
C GLN A 580 -21.98 46.11 -5.27
N ILE A 581 -23.26 45.85 -5.56
CA ILE A 581 -23.74 44.50 -5.93
C ILE A 581 -23.11 44.06 -7.25
N PHE A 582 -22.95 44.96 -8.23
CA PHE A 582 -22.24 44.66 -9.48
C PHE A 582 -20.81 44.19 -9.22
N LYS A 583 -20.07 44.93 -8.38
CA LYS A 583 -18.70 44.55 -7.99
C LYS A 583 -18.66 43.20 -7.27
N ALA A 584 -19.56 42.97 -6.32
CA ALA A 584 -19.65 41.70 -5.58
C ALA A 584 -20.00 40.52 -6.51
N SER A 585 -20.89 40.73 -7.47
CA SER A 585 -21.25 39.73 -8.50
C SER A 585 -20.05 39.37 -9.37
N LYS A 586 -19.22 40.36 -9.73
CA LYS A 586 -17.98 40.14 -10.47
C LYS A 586 -16.97 39.31 -9.67
N GLU A 587 -16.76 39.65 -8.39
CA GLU A 587 -15.90 38.90 -7.48
C GLU A 587 -16.39 37.46 -7.27
N GLN A 588 -17.71 37.26 -7.14
CA GLN A 588 -18.32 35.92 -7.08
C GLN A 588 -18.08 35.11 -8.36
N SER A 589 -18.13 35.75 -9.53
CA SER A 589 -17.83 35.08 -10.80
C SER A 589 -16.39 34.58 -10.86
N ASP A 590 -15.44 35.37 -10.36
CA ASP A 590 -14.01 35.00 -10.34
C ASP A 590 -13.74 33.89 -9.31
N ALA A 591 -14.42 33.94 -8.16
CA ALA A 591 -14.38 32.88 -7.15
C ALA A 591 -14.96 31.57 -7.69
N ALA A 592 -16.11 31.60 -8.36
CA ALA A 592 -16.72 30.43 -9.00
C ALA A 592 -15.77 29.78 -10.01
N MET A 593 -15.08 30.59 -10.83
CA MET A 593 -14.07 30.11 -11.78
C MET A 593 -12.89 29.41 -11.09
N SER A 594 -12.50 29.92 -9.92
CA SER A 594 -11.44 29.30 -9.11
C SER A 594 -11.89 27.96 -8.55
N ILE A 595 -13.16 27.84 -8.12
CA ILE A 595 -13.74 26.56 -7.67
C ILE A 595 -13.76 25.56 -8.82
N VAL A 596 -14.17 25.94 -10.04
CA VAL A 596 -14.14 25.04 -11.22
C VAL A 596 -12.75 24.43 -11.40
N ARG A 597 -11.68 25.25 -11.36
CA ARG A 597 -10.30 24.76 -11.48
C ARG A 597 -9.91 23.80 -10.36
N SER A 598 -10.35 24.06 -9.13
CA SER A 598 -10.12 23.17 -8.00
C SER A 598 -10.86 21.84 -8.15
N VAL A 599 -12.11 21.87 -8.63
CA VAL A 599 -12.92 20.68 -8.91
C VAL A 599 -12.25 19.82 -9.99
N ASP A 600 -11.78 20.42 -11.08
CA ASP A 600 -11.03 19.71 -12.12
C ASP A 600 -9.74 19.07 -11.57
N SER A 601 -8.99 19.81 -10.74
CA SER A 601 -7.76 19.29 -10.11
C SER A 601 -8.04 18.10 -9.18
N ILE A 602 -9.11 18.16 -8.38
CA ILE A 602 -9.53 17.05 -7.51
C ILE A 602 -9.97 15.86 -8.35
N LYS A 603 -10.68 16.09 -9.46
CA LYS A 603 -11.08 15.03 -10.40
C LYS A 603 -9.88 14.29 -10.95
N GLU A 604 -8.88 15.00 -11.45
CA GLU A 604 -7.63 14.41 -11.96
C GLU A 604 -6.87 13.63 -10.88
N MET A 605 -6.68 14.22 -9.69
CA MET A 605 -6.04 13.54 -8.56
C MET A 605 -6.77 12.25 -8.17
N THR A 606 -8.10 12.27 -8.15
CA THR A 606 -8.90 11.10 -7.78
C THR A 606 -8.82 10.02 -8.85
N GLN A 607 -8.78 10.39 -10.13
CA GLN A 607 -8.56 9.44 -11.23
C GLN A 607 -7.18 8.77 -11.14
N GLU A 608 -6.13 9.52 -10.85
CA GLU A 608 -4.79 8.95 -10.62
C GLU A 608 -4.76 8.05 -9.37
N MET A 609 -5.49 8.41 -8.31
CA MET A 609 -5.64 7.58 -7.11
C MET A 609 -6.34 6.25 -7.42
N VAL A 610 -7.41 6.27 -8.21
CA VAL A 610 -8.09 5.03 -8.67
C VAL A 610 -7.11 4.17 -9.47
N LYS A 611 -6.35 4.76 -10.38
CA LYS A 611 -5.37 4.05 -11.22
C LYS A 611 -4.26 3.42 -10.38
N ALA A 612 -3.72 4.15 -9.40
CA ALA A 612 -2.74 3.63 -8.46
C ALA A 612 -3.30 2.51 -7.59
N THR A 613 -4.56 2.63 -7.16
CA THR A 613 -5.25 1.60 -6.35
C THR A 613 -5.45 0.31 -7.14
N VAL A 614 -5.85 0.40 -8.42
CA VAL A 614 -5.95 -0.77 -9.31
C VAL A 614 -4.60 -1.47 -9.45
N LYS A 615 -3.53 -0.71 -9.67
CA LYS A 615 -2.18 -1.28 -9.74
C LYS A 615 -1.76 -1.94 -8.43
N GLN A 616 -2.10 -1.34 -7.28
CA GLN A 616 -1.75 -1.89 -5.98
C GLN A 616 -2.54 -3.16 -5.63
N VAL A 617 -3.75 -3.33 -6.18
CA VAL A 617 -4.50 -4.59 -6.12
C VAL A 617 -3.80 -5.68 -6.95
N GLU A 618 -3.31 -5.34 -8.15
CA GLU A 618 -2.53 -6.26 -8.99
C GLU A 618 -1.21 -6.66 -8.30
N ASP A 619 -0.41 -5.69 -7.85
CA ASP A 619 0.83 -5.93 -7.11
C ASP A 619 0.57 -6.74 -5.83
N GLY A 620 -0.52 -6.45 -5.11
CA GLY A 620 -0.93 -7.20 -3.91
C GLY A 620 -1.29 -8.65 -4.22
N SER A 621 -1.92 -8.93 -5.37
CA SER A 621 -2.20 -10.28 -5.85
C SER A 621 -0.91 -11.04 -6.17
N ASP A 622 0.04 -10.40 -6.84
CA ASP A 622 1.34 -11.01 -7.17
C ASP A 622 2.18 -11.32 -5.92
N ILE A 623 2.16 -10.41 -4.94
CA ILE A 623 2.81 -10.64 -3.64
C ILE A 623 2.11 -11.79 -2.91
N LYS A 624 0.78 -11.86 -2.93
CA LYS A 624 0.04 -12.97 -2.32
C LYS A 624 0.46 -14.31 -2.90
N GLN A 625 0.51 -14.41 -4.24
CA GLN A 625 0.96 -15.63 -4.93
C GLN A 625 2.41 -15.98 -4.59
N SER A 626 3.29 -14.97 -4.49
CA SER A 626 4.68 -15.15 -4.09
C SER A 626 4.82 -15.64 -2.65
N VAL A 627 4.02 -15.10 -1.71
CA VAL A 627 3.99 -15.53 -0.31
C VAL A 627 3.48 -16.97 -0.18
N GLU A 628 2.46 -17.35 -0.96
CA GLU A 628 1.99 -18.74 -1.03
C GLU A 628 3.08 -19.68 -1.58
N ALA A 629 3.76 -19.30 -2.66
CA ALA A 629 4.86 -20.08 -3.23
C ALA A 629 6.04 -20.24 -2.26
N VAL A 630 6.42 -19.17 -1.54
CA VAL A 630 7.44 -19.23 -0.48
C VAL A 630 6.99 -20.12 0.67
N GLY A 631 5.71 -20.04 1.08
CA GLY A 631 5.14 -20.92 2.09
C GLY A 631 5.22 -22.40 1.73
N GLU A 632 4.88 -22.75 0.49
CA GLU A 632 5.04 -24.11 -0.02
C GLU A 632 6.51 -24.55 -0.10
N MET A 633 7.39 -23.66 -0.56
CA MET A 633 8.82 -23.95 -0.65
C MET A 633 9.44 -24.21 0.72
N VAL A 634 9.11 -23.36 1.70
CA VAL A 634 9.52 -23.54 3.11
C VAL A 634 9.05 -24.90 3.63
N THR A 635 7.79 -25.25 3.38
CA THR A 635 7.23 -26.54 3.80
C THR A 635 7.99 -27.71 3.18
N ARG A 636 8.21 -27.68 1.86
CA ARG A 636 8.99 -28.70 1.13
C ARG A 636 10.44 -28.82 1.61
N ILE A 637 11.11 -27.70 1.89
CA ILE A 637 12.49 -27.69 2.39
C ILE A 637 12.56 -28.38 3.76
N PHE A 638 11.63 -28.09 4.66
CA PHE A 638 11.61 -28.71 5.98
C PHE A 638 11.21 -30.19 5.92
N GLU A 639 10.35 -30.60 4.98
CA GLU A 639 10.06 -32.02 4.72
C GLU A 639 11.30 -32.77 4.19
N ASP A 640 12.00 -32.23 3.19
CA ASP A 640 13.23 -32.84 2.65
C ASP A 640 14.35 -32.91 3.70
N MET A 641 14.47 -31.89 4.56
CA MET A 641 15.41 -31.91 5.68
C MET A 641 15.11 -32.99 6.71
N GLU A 642 13.83 -33.24 7.02
CA GLU A 642 13.46 -34.29 7.96
C GLU A 642 13.82 -35.68 7.41
N VAL A 643 13.57 -35.91 6.12
CA VAL A 643 13.98 -37.14 5.42
C VAL A 643 15.50 -37.32 5.48
N ARG A 644 16.27 -36.27 5.14
CA ARG A 644 17.75 -36.32 5.19
C ARG A 644 18.28 -36.53 6.61
N ARG A 645 17.59 -36.03 7.64
CA ARG A 645 17.93 -36.27 9.05
C ARG A 645 17.77 -37.73 9.41
N GLU A 646 16.67 -38.37 8.98
CA GLU A 646 16.44 -39.80 9.19
C GLU A 646 17.49 -40.66 8.48
N GLU A 647 17.82 -40.34 7.22
CA GLU A 647 18.89 -41.00 6.46
C GLU A 647 20.25 -40.84 7.14
N SER A 648 20.60 -39.62 7.55
CA SER A 648 21.86 -39.35 8.23
C SER A 648 21.95 -40.06 9.58
N SER A 649 20.86 -40.11 10.34
CA SER A 649 20.77 -40.86 11.60
C SER A 649 20.92 -42.37 11.39
N ALA A 650 20.43 -42.92 10.27
CA ALA A 650 20.67 -44.31 9.91
C ALA A 650 22.16 -44.58 9.63
N VAL A 651 22.83 -43.69 8.87
CA VAL A 651 24.27 -43.78 8.61
C VAL A 651 25.09 -43.67 9.90
N VAL A 652 24.74 -42.74 10.81
CA VAL A 652 25.39 -42.62 12.13
C VAL A 652 25.25 -43.91 12.94
N ARG A 653 24.05 -44.52 12.98
CA ARG A 653 23.83 -45.80 13.67
C ARG A 653 24.63 -46.96 13.08
N GLU A 654 24.79 -46.99 11.76
CA GLU A 654 25.59 -48.01 11.07
C GLU A 654 27.09 -47.85 11.37
N LEU A 655 27.59 -46.60 11.39
CA LEU A 655 28.97 -46.27 11.78
C LEU A 655 29.24 -46.60 13.26
N GLU A 656 28.28 -46.35 14.16
CA GLU A 656 28.38 -46.76 15.57
C GLU A 656 28.38 -48.29 15.74
N MET A 657 27.62 -49.02 14.93
CA MET A 657 27.67 -50.49 14.91
C MET A 657 29.05 -50.98 14.44
N MET A 658 29.62 -50.40 13.39
CA MET A 658 30.99 -50.73 12.96
C MET A 658 32.02 -50.45 14.06
N LYS A 659 31.87 -49.36 14.82
CA LYS A 659 32.72 -49.05 15.98
C LYS A 659 32.61 -50.12 17.09
N LYS A 660 31.41 -50.66 17.33
CA LYS A 660 31.19 -51.77 18.29
C LYS A 660 31.70 -53.13 17.81
N ILE A 661 31.79 -53.35 16.50
CA ILE A 661 32.33 -54.59 15.92
C ILE A 661 33.87 -54.56 15.84
N ALA A 662 34.48 -53.37 15.84
CA ALA A 662 35.92 -53.16 15.72
C ALA A 662 36.70 -53.01 17.05
N GLY A 663 36.00 -52.92 18.19
CA GLY A 663 36.59 -53.01 19.55
C GLY A 663 36.29 -54.36 20.18
#